data_AF-A0A090QMD8-F1
#
_entry.id   AF-A0A090QMD8-F1
#
_cell.length_a   1.000
_cell.length_b   1.000
_cell.length_c   1.000
_cell.angle_alpha   90.00
_cell.angle_beta   90.00
_cell.angle_gamma   90.00
#
_symmetry.space_group_name_H-M   'P 1'
#
loop_
_entity.id
_entity.type
_entity.pdbx_description
1 polymer ?
#
loop_
_entity_poly.entity_id
_entity_poly.type
_entity_poly.pdbx_seq_one_letter_code
_entity_poly.pdbx_strand_id
1 'polypeptide(L)'
;MATFTDVFDYEGMTTRSDVSRHRVTLKDADEFIGAPSKANNAILLIKNMAPSAGNQIELTFSNTKDKLSFNNFYTNDLDMDEEAFRKLIVEQEANDSLTDKAPTTHVPDIEPEVSPGASSDLNSGFVSASAEESLQYKPKEAILSKAVLTDKAGLPVQGVSYFSASARGKTTETGEFEFLWGEAVSFGIDTFELGSIRGNKTTFTLSDLGEEQRGRNVEALLHRYGTEQNGRLVLKDNVETVFAQYPNVINEIISLSLNDKDTELEVGGGQTQVIPAEFDKQFSLGLAASIDEAICLTSCAPSSSTRGASLHQAADGFSNIQADINKLWGAGDAVFEGWQPVKRFHVFHDSTNFYGSTGGARGQAAVNISNTAFPVMMARNDNNYWLAFGEKKAWDSRGLAYITEAPSTEQPDKVGGDTATFNLPFISIGELGKGKVMVMGHSRYNSVLVCPNGYSWHGWVNSETRQCGLDTDSDDMKHFFQNTFRYLTNDKSNFTVGTNIPRVYFKRHGQVAGDSAEYVIDPAFGVETVQLNSFSGLDPETTPLLIINGFEYKIHPNGNHYLLPMTADLTQPKLTQEDATALIDYVSRGGSVLVMEAIEGTNDIGPMARLLDSAGIAFGMGGLLCPMVMDQVTRVLISRIHIASMVRG
;
A
#
# COMPACT_ATOMS: atom_id res chain seq x y z
N MET A 1 -30.11 27.27 -29.51
CA MET A 1 -31.07 27.60 -30.58
C MET A 1 -32.10 26.48 -30.62
N ALA A 2 -33.32 26.73 -30.18
CA ALA A 2 -34.42 25.78 -30.34
C ALA A 2 -35.35 26.29 -31.44
N THR A 3 -35.70 25.42 -32.38
CA THR A 3 -36.65 25.68 -33.47
C THR A 3 -37.98 25.06 -33.09
N PHE A 4 -39.04 25.85 -33.09
CA PHE A 4 -40.43 25.36 -33.01
C PHE A 4 -41.13 25.74 -34.31
N THR A 5 -41.77 24.75 -34.94
CA THR A 5 -42.69 24.96 -36.06
C THR A 5 -44.08 25.20 -35.50
N ASP A 6 -44.69 26.30 -35.89
CA ASP A 6 -46.05 26.67 -35.51
C ASP A 6 -47.05 25.57 -35.95
N VAL A 7 -47.95 25.19 -35.06
CA VAL A 7 -48.91 24.07 -35.26
C VAL A 7 -50.23 24.57 -35.86
N PHE A 8 -50.33 25.87 -36.16
CA PHE A 8 -51.52 26.48 -36.74
C PHE A 8 -51.22 27.13 -38.09
N ASP A 9 -51.03 26.31 -39.13
CA ASP A 9 -51.20 26.81 -40.50
C ASP A 9 -52.19 25.91 -41.24
N TYR A 10 -53.46 26.34 -41.18
CA TYR A 10 -54.58 25.72 -41.89
C TYR A 10 -54.68 26.38 -43.28
N GLU A 11 -54.48 25.56 -44.30
CA GLU A 11 -54.84 25.72 -45.72
C GLU A 11 -54.82 27.14 -46.33
N GLY A 12 -53.75 27.38 -47.09
CA GLY A 12 -53.87 28.02 -48.40
C GLY A 12 -53.46 29.48 -48.46
N MET A 13 -52.18 29.74 -48.78
CA MET A 13 -51.81 30.81 -49.71
C MET A 13 -50.35 30.65 -50.16
N THR A 14 -50.16 30.53 -51.47
CA THR A 14 -48.87 30.69 -52.16
C THR A 14 -48.35 32.12 -52.01
N THR A 15 -47.54 32.34 -50.98
CA THR A 15 -46.54 33.40 -50.95
C THR A 15 -45.37 32.89 -50.12
N ARG A 16 -44.15 32.96 -50.68
CA ARG A 16 -42.91 32.65 -49.97
C ARG A 16 -42.77 33.69 -48.85
N SER A 17 -43.28 33.39 -47.66
CA SER A 17 -43.04 34.20 -46.48
C SER A 17 -41.55 34.11 -46.14
N ASP A 18 -40.92 35.26 -45.94
CA ASP A 18 -39.56 35.30 -45.39
C ASP A 18 -39.56 34.49 -44.09
N VAL A 19 -38.72 33.46 -44.02
CA VAL A 19 -38.48 32.73 -42.77
C VAL A 19 -37.73 33.69 -41.85
N SER A 20 -38.48 34.49 -41.12
CA SER A 20 -37.96 35.40 -40.12
C SER A 20 -37.46 34.58 -38.93
N ARG A 21 -36.13 34.47 -38.81
CA ARG A 21 -35.51 33.86 -37.64
C ARG A 21 -35.70 34.77 -36.43
N HIS A 22 -36.65 34.42 -35.59
CA HIS A 22 -36.88 35.10 -34.33
C HIS A 22 -35.91 34.56 -33.28
N ARG A 23 -35.07 35.45 -32.72
CA ARG A 23 -34.24 35.13 -31.56
C ARG A 23 -35.14 35.26 -30.32
N VAL A 24 -35.60 34.13 -29.81
CA VAL A 24 -36.32 34.09 -28.52
C VAL A 24 -35.27 34.23 -27.42
N THR A 25 -35.37 35.29 -26.62
CA THR A 25 -34.55 35.41 -25.40
C THR A 25 -35.40 35.08 -24.19
N LEU A 26 -34.78 34.50 -23.16
CA LEU A 26 -35.48 34.17 -21.92
C LEU A 26 -36.13 35.41 -21.30
N LYS A 27 -35.54 36.59 -21.48
CA LYS A 27 -36.09 37.87 -20.99
C LYS A 27 -37.38 38.30 -21.71
N ASP A 28 -37.65 37.73 -22.88
CA ASP A 28 -38.83 38.04 -23.70
C ASP A 28 -39.97 37.03 -23.52
N ALA A 29 -39.81 36.02 -22.64
CA ALA A 29 -40.88 35.07 -22.36
C ALA A 29 -42.01 35.73 -21.56
N ASP A 30 -43.26 35.39 -21.90
CA ASP A 30 -44.47 36.01 -21.34
C ASP A 30 -44.51 36.02 -19.80
N GLU A 31 -43.91 35.01 -19.16
CA GLU A 31 -43.81 34.88 -17.70
C GLU A 31 -42.89 35.93 -17.02
N PHE A 32 -42.01 36.57 -17.79
CA PHE A 32 -41.05 37.56 -17.31
C PHE A 32 -41.38 39.00 -17.78
N ILE A 33 -42.37 39.16 -18.65
CA ILE A 33 -42.81 40.47 -19.13
C ILE A 33 -43.39 41.27 -17.95
N GLY A 34 -42.71 42.36 -17.59
CA GLY A 34 -43.09 43.22 -16.45
C GLY A 34 -42.52 42.80 -15.09
N ALA A 35 -41.70 41.74 -15.03
CA ALA A 35 -41.08 41.24 -13.80
C ALA A 35 -39.55 41.03 -13.96
N PRO A 36 -38.75 42.12 -14.07
CA PRO A 36 -37.33 42.03 -14.38
C PRO A 36 -36.50 41.27 -13.34
N SER A 37 -36.89 41.32 -12.06
CA SER A 37 -36.22 40.57 -10.98
C SER A 37 -36.41 39.05 -11.14
N LYS A 38 -37.60 38.58 -11.56
CA LYS A 38 -37.85 37.16 -11.86
C LYS A 38 -36.97 36.67 -13.01
N ALA A 39 -36.84 37.49 -14.05
CA ALA A 39 -36.00 37.17 -15.20
C ALA A 39 -34.51 37.06 -14.80
N ASN A 40 -34.04 37.96 -13.94
CA ASN A 40 -32.67 37.93 -13.43
C ASN A 40 -32.43 36.70 -12.54
N ASN A 41 -33.36 36.39 -11.63
CA ASN A 41 -33.30 35.22 -10.76
C ASN A 41 -33.32 33.90 -11.55
N ALA A 42 -34.14 33.80 -12.60
CA ALA A 42 -34.17 32.64 -13.48
C ALA A 42 -32.83 32.43 -14.22
N ILE A 43 -32.25 33.52 -14.73
CA ILE A 43 -30.92 33.48 -15.36
C ILE A 43 -29.84 33.09 -14.34
N LEU A 44 -29.91 33.61 -13.11
CA LEU A 44 -28.98 33.30 -12.03
C LEU A 44 -29.05 31.81 -11.65
N LEU A 45 -30.26 31.27 -11.48
CA LEU A 45 -30.50 29.86 -11.16
C LEU A 45 -29.96 28.93 -12.26
N ILE A 46 -30.26 29.23 -13.54
CA ILE A 46 -29.78 28.44 -14.68
C ILE A 46 -28.25 28.48 -14.78
N LYS A 47 -27.62 29.63 -14.52
CA LYS A 47 -26.16 29.73 -14.52
C LYS A 47 -25.48 29.00 -13.36
N ASN A 48 -26.13 28.94 -12.20
CA ASN A 48 -25.59 28.25 -11.03
C ASN A 48 -25.73 26.72 -11.13
N MET A 49 -26.86 26.23 -11.64
CA MET A 49 -27.18 24.80 -11.64
C MET A 49 -26.87 24.07 -12.96
N ALA A 50 -26.32 24.76 -13.97
CA ALA A 50 -26.02 24.16 -15.27
C ALA A 50 -24.62 24.55 -15.76
N PRO A 51 -23.73 23.58 -16.07
CA PRO A 51 -22.44 23.88 -16.65
C PRO A 51 -22.61 24.47 -18.06
N SER A 52 -21.87 25.55 -18.34
CA SER A 52 -21.84 26.16 -19.67
C SER A 52 -20.66 25.64 -20.49
N ALA A 53 -20.92 25.01 -21.63
CA ALA A 53 -19.91 24.64 -22.62
C ALA A 53 -19.95 25.64 -23.79
N GLY A 54 -19.12 26.69 -23.72
CA GLY A 54 -19.08 27.75 -24.74
C GLY A 54 -20.40 28.53 -24.83
N ASN A 55 -21.05 28.53 -26.00
CA ASN A 55 -22.34 29.21 -26.24
C ASN A 55 -23.57 28.31 -25.99
N GLN A 56 -23.39 27.13 -25.41
CA GLN A 56 -24.47 26.20 -25.06
C GLN A 56 -24.54 26.01 -23.54
N ILE A 57 -25.77 26.06 -23.02
CA ILE A 57 -26.09 25.72 -21.63
C ILE A 57 -26.74 24.34 -21.68
N GLU A 58 -26.18 23.38 -20.95
CA GLU A 58 -26.71 22.02 -20.88
C GLU A 58 -27.28 21.76 -19.47
N LEU A 59 -28.60 21.62 -19.38
CA LEU A 59 -29.30 21.34 -18.13
C LEU A 59 -29.40 19.83 -17.94
N THR A 60 -28.32 19.21 -17.43
CA THR A 60 -28.29 17.77 -17.14
C THR A 60 -28.22 17.55 -15.63
N PHE A 61 -29.35 17.14 -15.03
CA PHE A 61 -29.40 16.80 -13.60
C PHE A 61 -29.04 15.31 -13.42
N SER A 62 -27.87 15.04 -12.88
CA SER A 62 -27.34 13.68 -12.67
C SER A 62 -28.00 12.95 -11.49
N ASN A 63 -28.64 13.66 -10.56
CA ASN A 63 -29.37 13.08 -9.43
C ASN A 63 -30.79 13.65 -9.30
N THR A 64 -31.68 12.93 -8.60
CA THR A 64 -33.09 13.31 -8.42
C THR A 64 -33.26 14.54 -7.51
N LYS A 65 -32.30 14.79 -6.61
CA LYS A 65 -32.35 15.91 -5.65
C LYS A 65 -32.16 17.25 -6.35
N ASP A 66 -31.18 17.39 -7.23
CA ASP A 66 -30.89 18.62 -7.98
C ASP A 66 -32.04 18.99 -8.91
N LYS A 67 -32.66 17.97 -9.52
CA LYS A 67 -33.88 18.15 -10.32
C LYS A 67 -35.05 18.69 -9.48
N LEU A 68 -35.24 18.17 -8.27
CA LEU A 68 -36.29 18.63 -7.35
C LEU A 68 -36.01 20.04 -6.83
N SER A 69 -34.75 20.34 -6.46
CA SER A 69 -34.31 21.66 -6.00
C SER A 69 -34.46 22.72 -7.09
N PHE A 70 -34.00 22.44 -8.31
CA PHE A 70 -34.17 23.33 -9.45
C PHE A 70 -35.66 23.61 -9.72
N ASN A 71 -36.49 22.56 -9.72
CA ASN A 71 -37.92 22.72 -9.94
C ASN A 71 -38.60 23.54 -8.83
N ASN A 72 -38.16 23.36 -7.58
CA ASN A 72 -38.67 24.13 -6.45
C ASN A 72 -38.32 25.62 -6.60
N PHE A 73 -37.05 25.95 -6.83
CA PHE A 73 -36.61 27.35 -6.98
C PHE A 73 -37.21 28.02 -8.21
N TYR A 74 -37.29 27.31 -9.34
CA TYR A 74 -37.84 27.84 -10.58
C TYR A 74 -39.35 28.11 -10.46
N THR A 75 -40.08 27.28 -9.72
CA THR A 75 -41.55 27.41 -9.61
C THR A 75 -41.98 28.35 -8.49
N ASN A 76 -41.27 28.35 -7.36
CA ASN A 76 -41.77 28.96 -6.13
C ASN A 76 -41.00 30.21 -5.68
N ASP A 77 -39.72 30.36 -6.07
CA ASP A 77 -38.82 31.31 -5.40
C ASP A 77 -38.26 32.41 -6.33
N LEU A 78 -38.55 32.37 -7.64
CA LEU A 78 -38.06 33.39 -8.59
C LEU A 78 -38.58 34.81 -8.29
N ASP A 79 -39.67 34.93 -7.55
CA ASP A 79 -40.34 36.18 -7.19
C ASP A 79 -39.67 36.92 -6.03
N MET A 80 -38.66 36.31 -5.41
CA MET A 80 -37.91 36.90 -4.32
C MET A 80 -37.05 38.10 -4.77
N ASP A 81 -36.71 38.95 -3.81
CA ASP A 81 -35.70 39.99 -4.01
C ASP A 81 -34.36 39.37 -4.47
N GLU A 82 -33.64 40.03 -5.39
CA GLU A 82 -32.46 39.45 -6.06
C GLU A 82 -31.31 39.15 -5.07
N GLU A 83 -31.11 39.97 -4.03
CA GLU A 83 -30.11 39.70 -2.99
C GLU A 83 -30.55 38.56 -2.06
N ALA A 84 -31.85 38.50 -1.73
CA ALA A 84 -32.42 37.45 -0.90
C ALA A 84 -32.42 36.09 -1.63
N PHE A 85 -32.72 36.08 -2.92
CA PHE A 85 -32.67 34.89 -3.78
C PHE A 85 -31.23 34.42 -3.91
N ARG A 86 -30.27 35.31 -4.18
CA ARG A 86 -28.85 34.96 -4.22
C ARG A 86 -28.35 34.38 -2.90
N LYS A 87 -28.80 34.91 -1.76
CA LYS A 87 -28.53 34.31 -0.44
C LYS A 87 -29.21 32.95 -0.28
N LEU A 88 -30.45 32.77 -0.70
CA LEU A 88 -31.18 31.51 -0.59
C LEU A 88 -30.47 30.37 -1.33
N ILE A 89 -30.03 30.59 -2.58
CA ILE A 89 -29.33 29.56 -3.35
C ILE A 89 -27.99 29.20 -2.70
N VAL A 90 -27.27 30.20 -2.14
CA VAL A 90 -25.98 30.03 -1.46
C VAL A 90 -26.11 29.46 -0.04
N GLU A 91 -27.11 29.88 0.75
CA GLU A 91 -27.39 29.42 2.12
C GLU A 91 -27.99 28.02 2.12
N GLN A 92 -28.76 27.64 1.11
CA GLN A 92 -29.30 26.29 1.00
C GLN A 92 -28.23 25.30 0.51
N GLU A 93 -27.28 25.74 -0.34
CA GLU A 93 -26.03 25.01 -0.62
C GLU A 93 -25.12 24.91 0.61
N ALA A 94 -25.07 25.94 1.46
CA ALA A 94 -24.30 25.95 2.71
C ALA A 94 -24.93 25.12 3.85
N ASN A 95 -26.27 24.97 3.87
CA ASN A 95 -26.97 24.15 4.86
C ASN A 95 -26.88 22.65 4.57
N ASP A 96 -26.56 22.25 3.33
CA ASP A 96 -26.15 20.87 3.01
C ASP A 96 -24.68 20.60 3.39
N SER A 97 -23.84 21.65 3.47
CA SER A 97 -22.44 21.62 3.91
C SER A 97 -22.26 22.11 5.36
N LEU A 98 -23.03 21.57 6.30
CA LEU A 98 -22.81 21.84 7.72
C LEU A 98 -21.36 21.51 8.10
N THR A 99 -20.74 22.42 8.84
CA THR A 99 -19.37 22.45 9.41
C THR A 99 -19.03 21.30 10.39
N ASP A 100 -19.76 20.19 10.31
CA ASP A 100 -19.71 19.07 11.26
C ASP A 100 -19.84 17.68 10.56
N LYS A 101 -19.72 17.63 9.22
CA LYS A 101 -19.76 16.39 8.44
C LYS A 101 -18.39 16.09 7.81
N ALA A 102 -18.12 14.80 7.57
CA ALA A 102 -16.96 14.40 6.77
C ALA A 102 -16.97 15.17 5.44
N PRO A 103 -15.80 15.51 4.88
CA PRO A 103 -15.65 16.29 3.63
C PRO A 103 -16.52 15.80 2.46
N THR A 104 -16.96 14.54 2.47
CA THR A 104 -18.08 14.03 1.67
C THR A 104 -19.13 13.31 2.53
N THR A 105 -20.41 13.66 2.37
CA THR A 105 -21.55 12.95 2.96
C THR A 105 -21.95 11.67 2.21
N HIS A 106 -21.18 11.26 1.20
CA HIS A 106 -21.42 10.04 0.45
C HIS A 106 -20.38 9.00 0.84
N VAL A 107 -20.57 8.35 1.99
CA VAL A 107 -20.09 6.98 2.15
C VAL A 107 -21.21 6.11 1.59
N PRO A 108 -21.13 5.60 0.35
CA PRO A 108 -22.03 4.53 -0.06
C PRO A 108 -21.80 3.36 0.89
N ASP A 109 -22.83 3.02 1.67
CA ASP A 109 -22.92 1.80 2.50
C ASP A 109 -23.12 0.56 1.60
N ILE A 110 -22.43 0.55 0.47
CA ILE A 110 -22.48 -0.48 -0.55
C ILE A 110 -21.12 -1.15 -0.47
N GLU A 111 -21.07 -2.32 0.18
CA GLU A 111 -19.92 -3.21 0.06
C GLU A 111 -19.61 -3.38 -1.44
N PRO A 112 -18.33 -3.24 -1.86
CA PRO A 112 -17.96 -3.41 -3.26
C PRO A 112 -18.57 -4.70 -3.80
N GLU A 113 -19.27 -4.63 -4.94
CA GLU A 113 -19.92 -5.80 -5.53
C GLU A 113 -18.83 -6.80 -5.92
N VAL A 114 -18.60 -7.81 -5.07
CA VAL A 114 -17.71 -8.91 -5.37
C VAL A 114 -18.38 -9.81 -6.42
N SER A 115 -17.59 -10.33 -7.35
CA SER A 115 -18.11 -11.28 -8.34
C SER A 115 -18.82 -12.45 -7.63
N PRO A 116 -20.04 -12.84 -8.04
CA PRO A 116 -20.76 -13.94 -7.39
C PRO A 116 -19.92 -15.22 -7.34
N GLY A 117 -19.68 -15.75 -6.13
CA GLY A 117 -18.81 -16.91 -5.90
C GLY A 117 -17.37 -16.58 -5.51
N ALA A 118 -16.99 -15.30 -5.46
CA ALA A 118 -15.73 -14.86 -4.88
C ALA A 118 -15.75 -14.97 -3.35
N SER A 119 -14.65 -15.45 -2.77
CA SER A 119 -14.45 -15.52 -1.33
C SER A 119 -13.18 -14.79 -0.93
N SER A 120 -13.15 -14.25 0.28
CA SER A 120 -11.94 -13.70 0.87
C SER A 120 -10.99 -14.77 1.42
N ASP A 121 -11.42 -16.05 1.45
CA ASP A 121 -10.57 -17.17 1.81
C ASP A 121 -9.61 -17.49 0.65
N LEU A 122 -8.30 -17.42 0.92
CA LEU A 122 -7.25 -17.77 -0.04
C LEU A 122 -7.27 -19.25 -0.45
N ASN A 123 -7.97 -20.11 0.29
CA ASN A 123 -8.15 -21.53 -0.06
C ASN A 123 -9.39 -21.79 -0.92
N SER A 124 -10.16 -20.74 -1.24
CA SER A 124 -11.32 -20.85 -2.12
C SER A 124 -10.92 -20.95 -3.59
N GLY A 125 -11.80 -21.50 -4.43
CA GLY A 125 -11.57 -21.62 -5.87
C GLY A 125 -11.56 -20.27 -6.62
N PHE A 126 -12.07 -19.21 -6.02
CA PHE A 126 -12.09 -17.86 -6.60
C PHE A 126 -11.92 -16.81 -5.50
N VAL A 127 -10.73 -16.24 -5.43
CA VAL A 127 -10.36 -15.25 -4.40
C VAL A 127 -10.81 -13.85 -4.84
N SER A 128 -11.45 -13.11 -3.95
CA SER A 128 -11.92 -11.74 -4.20
C SER A 128 -10.75 -10.75 -4.37
N ALA A 129 -10.94 -9.71 -5.18
CA ALA A 129 -10.02 -8.56 -5.25
C ALA A 129 -9.93 -7.81 -3.90
N SER A 130 -10.95 -7.91 -3.05
CA SER A 130 -10.95 -7.39 -1.68
C SER A 130 -10.43 -8.38 -0.64
N ALA A 131 -9.84 -9.52 -1.05
CA ALA A 131 -9.35 -10.52 -0.11
C ALA A 131 -8.30 -9.94 0.86
N GLU A 132 -7.49 -8.97 0.43
CA GLU A 132 -6.48 -8.30 1.27
C GLU A 132 -7.07 -7.67 2.54
N GLU A 133 -8.27 -7.08 2.46
CA GLU A 133 -8.98 -6.48 3.60
C GLU A 133 -9.35 -7.53 4.67
N SER A 134 -9.53 -8.79 4.26
CA SER A 134 -9.79 -9.88 5.20
C SER A 134 -8.55 -10.37 5.94
N LEU A 135 -7.35 -10.02 5.44
CA LEU A 135 -6.05 -10.44 5.98
C LEU A 135 -5.43 -9.41 6.91
N GLN A 136 -5.92 -8.19 6.79
CA GLN A 136 -5.60 -7.08 7.66
C GLN A 136 -5.94 -7.39 9.12
N TYR A 137 -5.11 -6.90 10.05
CA TYR A 137 -5.35 -7.10 11.48
C TYR A 137 -6.65 -6.42 11.92
N LYS A 138 -7.59 -7.21 12.45
CA LYS A 138 -8.84 -6.71 13.04
C LYS A 138 -8.74 -6.74 14.57
N PRO A 139 -8.64 -5.59 15.23
CA PRO A 139 -8.52 -5.56 16.68
C PRO A 139 -9.79 -6.10 17.34
N LYS A 140 -9.62 -7.00 18.31
CA LYS A 140 -10.73 -7.55 19.12
C LYS A 140 -11.19 -6.59 20.22
N GLU A 141 -10.37 -5.62 20.55
CA GLU A 141 -10.59 -4.61 21.59
C GLU A 141 -10.31 -3.22 21.00
N ALA A 142 -10.98 -2.18 21.50
CA ALA A 142 -10.76 -0.82 21.01
C ALA A 142 -9.38 -0.31 21.46
N ILE A 143 -8.45 -0.17 20.51
CA ILE A 143 -7.09 0.33 20.77
C ILE A 143 -7.02 1.80 20.36
N LEU A 144 -7.18 2.71 21.34
CA LEU A 144 -6.97 4.14 21.10
C LEU A 144 -5.50 4.40 20.81
N SER A 145 -5.24 5.00 19.65
CA SER A 145 -3.91 5.22 19.11
C SER A 145 -3.70 6.67 18.75
N LYS A 146 -2.47 7.14 18.94
CA LYS A 146 -2.00 8.45 18.49
C LYS A 146 -1.02 8.25 17.35
N ALA A 147 -1.20 9.00 16.27
CA ALA A 147 -0.23 9.04 15.18
C ALA A 147 0.14 10.48 14.82
N VAL A 148 1.24 10.61 14.09
CA VAL A 148 1.75 11.89 13.60
C VAL A 148 1.68 11.93 12.08
N LEU A 149 1.16 13.02 11.53
CA LEU A 149 1.19 13.34 10.11
C LEU A 149 2.41 14.23 9.80
N THR A 150 3.27 13.77 8.89
CA THR A 150 4.49 14.49 8.45
C THR A 150 4.54 14.68 6.94
N ASP A 151 5.37 15.59 6.46
CA ASP A 151 5.80 15.57 5.05
C ASP A 151 6.86 14.48 4.80
N LYS A 152 7.37 14.36 3.57
CA LYS A 152 8.44 13.41 3.21
C LYS A 152 9.78 13.73 3.86
N ALA A 153 10.03 15.00 4.24
CA ALA A 153 11.24 15.41 4.96
C ALA A 153 11.17 15.09 6.46
N GLY A 154 9.99 14.71 6.97
CA GLY A 154 9.73 14.42 8.38
C GLY A 154 9.31 15.65 9.19
N LEU A 155 8.94 16.75 8.55
CA LEU A 155 8.37 17.93 9.22
C LEU A 155 6.91 17.63 9.61
N PRO A 156 6.51 17.86 10.88
CA PRO A 156 5.12 17.70 11.30
C PRO A 156 4.18 18.68 10.58
N VAL A 157 2.97 18.21 10.26
CA VAL A 157 1.96 19.00 9.54
C VAL A 157 0.87 19.44 10.52
N GLN A 158 0.75 20.75 10.75
CA GLN A 158 -0.21 21.35 11.65
C GLN A 158 -1.44 21.91 10.90
N GLY A 159 -2.62 21.71 11.48
CA GLY A 159 -3.86 22.38 11.07
C GLY A 159 -4.68 21.63 10.01
N VAL A 160 -4.33 20.40 9.68
CA VAL A 160 -5.14 19.56 8.78
C VAL A 160 -6.29 18.95 9.58
N SER A 161 -7.51 19.01 9.06
CA SER A 161 -8.68 18.40 9.71
C SER A 161 -8.68 16.89 9.46
N TYR A 162 -8.99 16.11 10.50
CA TYR A 162 -9.10 14.66 10.41
C TYR A 162 -10.43 14.17 10.97
N PHE A 163 -10.95 13.10 10.37
CA PHE A 163 -12.24 12.50 10.69
C PHE A 163 -12.14 10.98 10.63
N SER A 164 -12.49 10.30 11.73
CA SER A 164 -12.74 8.86 11.78
C SER A 164 -14.07 8.60 12.46
N ALA A 165 -14.51 7.34 12.49
CA ALA A 165 -15.72 6.95 13.21
C ALA A 165 -15.63 7.26 14.72
N SER A 166 -14.42 7.24 15.28
CA SER A 166 -14.15 7.38 16.71
C SER A 166 -13.63 8.74 17.15
N ALA A 167 -12.99 9.50 16.26
CA ALA A 167 -12.29 10.74 16.60
C ALA A 167 -12.37 11.77 15.48
N ARG A 168 -12.35 13.04 15.86
CA ARG A 168 -12.31 14.18 14.94
C ARG A 168 -11.55 15.33 15.55
N GLY A 169 -10.85 16.10 14.73
CA GLY A 169 -10.07 17.25 15.20
C GLY A 169 -9.20 17.85 14.11
N LYS A 170 -8.22 18.63 14.54
CA LYS A 170 -7.14 19.13 13.68
C LYS A 170 -5.81 18.62 14.19
N THR A 171 -4.88 18.36 13.29
CA THR A 171 -3.52 17.97 13.67
C THR A 171 -2.88 19.04 14.55
N THR A 172 -2.24 18.61 15.64
CA THR A 172 -1.62 19.52 16.62
C THR A 172 -0.33 20.16 16.08
N GLU A 173 0.31 20.98 16.90
CA GLU A 173 1.65 21.55 16.62
C GLU A 173 2.73 20.50 16.32
N THR A 174 2.56 19.28 16.84
CA THR A 174 3.45 18.13 16.60
C THR A 174 2.92 17.22 15.50
N GLY A 175 1.85 17.62 14.79
CA GLY A 175 1.20 16.83 13.75
C GLY A 175 0.36 15.68 14.27
N GLU A 176 0.06 15.64 15.58
CA GLU A 176 -0.63 14.50 16.20
C GLU A 176 -2.13 14.49 15.89
N PHE A 177 -2.66 13.27 15.71
CA PHE A 177 -4.09 12.98 15.61
C PHE A 177 -4.41 11.64 16.29
N GLU A 178 -5.69 11.44 16.63
CA GLU A 178 -6.18 10.28 17.37
C GLU A 178 -7.13 9.43 16.51
N PHE A 179 -7.09 8.11 16.68
CA PHE A 179 -7.99 7.16 16.00
C PHE A 179 -8.05 5.83 16.79
N LEU A 180 -9.06 5.00 16.53
CA LEU A 180 -9.03 3.60 16.93
C LEU A 180 -8.35 2.76 15.85
N TRP A 181 -7.45 1.86 16.29
CA TRP A 181 -6.68 1.03 15.37
C TRP A 181 -7.58 0.27 14.38
N GLY A 182 -7.18 0.23 13.11
CA GLY A 182 -7.89 -0.43 12.03
C GLY A 182 -9.00 0.40 11.36
N GLU A 183 -9.38 1.56 11.91
CA GLU A 183 -10.38 2.44 11.30
C GLU A 183 -9.82 3.25 10.11
N ALA A 184 -10.71 3.66 9.20
CA ALA A 184 -10.39 4.65 8.19
C ALA A 184 -10.37 6.06 8.81
N VAL A 185 -9.33 6.84 8.50
CA VAL A 185 -9.16 8.23 8.92
C VAL A 185 -9.06 9.08 7.65
N SER A 186 -10.04 9.94 7.44
CA SER A 186 -10.09 10.88 6.32
C SER A 186 -9.48 12.22 6.72
N PHE A 187 -8.72 12.82 5.82
CA PHE A 187 -8.05 14.11 6.00
C PHE A 187 -8.57 15.13 5.00
N GLY A 188 -8.74 16.36 5.47
CA GLY A 188 -9.25 17.45 4.66
C GLY A 188 -8.86 18.83 5.18
N ILE A 189 -9.16 19.83 4.36
CA ILE A 189 -9.11 21.23 4.71
C ILE A 189 -10.52 21.79 4.49
N ASP A 190 -11.26 22.00 5.58
CA ASP A 190 -12.69 22.31 5.53
C ASP A 190 -13.46 21.28 4.67
N THR A 191 -13.97 21.65 3.49
CA THR A 191 -14.65 20.73 2.57
C THR A 191 -13.74 20.05 1.53
N PHE A 192 -12.46 20.42 1.45
CA PHE A 192 -11.52 19.84 0.51
C PHE A 192 -10.95 18.51 1.01
N GLU A 193 -11.00 17.47 0.19
CA GLU A 193 -10.53 16.13 0.50
C GLU A 193 -9.08 15.91 0.08
N LEU A 194 -8.20 15.78 1.06
CA LEU A 194 -6.83 15.37 0.80
C LEU A 194 -6.80 13.87 0.47
N GLY A 195 -7.48 13.08 1.28
CA GLY A 195 -7.62 11.64 1.09
C GLY A 195 -7.88 10.92 2.40
N SER A 196 -7.57 9.62 2.45
CA SER A 196 -7.84 8.80 3.63
C SER A 196 -6.77 7.74 3.81
N ILE A 197 -6.55 7.34 5.05
CA ILE A 197 -5.64 6.26 5.45
C ILE A 197 -6.37 5.26 6.31
N ARG A 198 -5.84 4.04 6.38
CA ARG A 198 -6.19 3.12 7.46
C ARG A 198 -5.27 3.36 8.65
N GLY A 199 -5.85 3.45 9.85
CA GLY A 199 -5.14 3.60 11.11
C GLY A 199 -4.40 2.32 11.51
N ASN A 200 -3.28 2.02 10.85
CA ASN A 200 -2.48 0.82 11.11
C ASN A 200 -1.00 1.12 11.43
N LYS A 201 -0.63 2.38 11.63
CA LYS A 201 0.72 2.79 12.03
C LYS A 201 0.66 4.07 12.88
N THR A 202 1.79 4.47 13.45
CA THR A 202 1.91 5.64 14.33
C THR A 202 2.52 6.87 13.63
N THR A 203 2.95 6.72 12.38
CA THR A 203 3.48 7.83 11.58
C THR A 203 3.01 7.68 10.15
N PHE A 204 2.40 8.74 9.62
CA PHE A 204 1.91 8.82 8.25
C PHE A 204 2.55 10.02 7.56
N THR A 205 2.88 9.84 6.29
CA THR A 205 3.33 10.93 5.44
C THR A 205 2.16 11.49 4.63
N LEU A 206 2.27 12.73 4.16
CA LEU A 206 1.28 13.33 3.25
C LEU A 206 1.08 12.51 1.96
N SER A 207 2.16 11.86 1.50
CA SER A 207 2.11 10.93 0.38
C SER A 207 1.32 9.65 0.66
N ASP A 208 1.07 9.28 1.92
CA ASP A 208 0.24 8.11 2.28
C ASP A 208 -1.26 8.38 2.14
N LEU A 209 -1.69 9.65 2.04
CA LEU A 209 -3.11 10.01 2.01
C LEU A 209 -3.82 9.61 0.70
N GLY A 210 -3.06 9.25 -0.34
CA GLY A 210 -3.62 8.78 -1.60
C GLY A 210 -2.57 8.10 -2.47
N GLU A 211 -3.01 7.20 -3.34
CA GLU A 211 -2.09 6.41 -4.16
C GLU A 211 -1.27 7.26 -5.13
N GLU A 212 -0.01 6.85 -5.30
CA GLU A 212 0.94 7.34 -6.29
C GLU A 212 1.00 8.87 -6.38
N GLN A 213 0.39 9.45 -7.43
CA GLN A 213 0.40 10.87 -7.73
C GLN A 213 -0.50 11.68 -6.80
N ARG A 214 -1.59 11.10 -6.30
CA ARG A 214 -2.53 11.82 -5.45
C ARG A 214 -1.85 12.26 -4.16
N GLY A 215 -1.15 11.35 -3.48
CA GLY A 215 -0.40 11.66 -2.27
C GLY A 215 0.70 12.72 -2.50
N ARG A 216 1.44 12.62 -3.62
CA ARG A 216 2.46 13.62 -3.98
C ARG A 216 1.86 15.00 -4.23
N ASN A 217 0.70 15.04 -4.87
CA ASN A 217 -0.04 16.29 -5.12
C ASN A 217 -0.61 16.89 -3.84
N VAL A 218 -1.06 16.07 -2.89
CA VAL A 218 -1.46 16.53 -1.55
C VAL A 218 -0.29 17.21 -0.85
N GLU A 219 0.88 16.58 -0.89
CA GLU A 219 2.10 17.14 -0.33
C GLU A 219 2.48 18.47 -1.00
N ALA A 220 2.48 18.51 -2.33
CA ALA A 220 2.75 19.71 -3.11
C ALA A 220 1.77 20.85 -2.80
N LEU A 221 0.48 20.54 -2.65
CA LEU A 221 -0.57 21.50 -2.30
C LEU A 221 -0.35 22.07 -0.90
N LEU A 222 -0.04 21.22 0.08
CA LEU A 222 0.21 21.64 1.45
C LEU A 222 1.49 22.48 1.58
N HIS A 223 2.54 22.19 0.80
CA HIS A 223 3.71 23.08 0.72
C HIS A 223 3.40 24.40 0.03
N ARG A 224 2.47 24.42 -0.94
CA ARG A 224 2.05 25.63 -1.64
C ARG A 224 1.25 26.58 -0.72
N TYR A 225 0.32 26.03 0.06
CA TYR A 225 -0.57 26.81 0.93
C TYR A 225 -0.12 26.89 2.38
N GLY A 226 0.85 26.08 2.77
CA GLY A 226 1.50 26.14 4.07
C GLY A 226 2.71 27.08 4.11
N THR A 227 3.19 27.31 5.32
CA THR A 227 4.47 27.96 5.58
C THR A 227 5.26 27.13 6.57
N GLU A 228 6.55 26.93 6.30
CA GLU A 228 7.44 26.32 7.28
C GLU A 228 7.74 27.33 8.38
N GLN A 229 7.32 27.02 9.60
CA GLN A 229 7.54 27.85 10.78
C GLN A 229 8.06 26.96 11.90
N ASN A 230 9.19 27.31 12.53
CA ASN A 230 9.75 26.57 13.68
C ASN A 230 9.91 25.05 13.46
N GLY A 231 10.26 24.60 12.24
CA GLY A 231 10.44 23.18 11.93
C GLY A 231 9.14 22.37 11.80
N ARG A 232 8.02 23.04 11.49
CA ARG A 232 6.73 22.41 11.16
C ARG A 232 6.09 23.09 9.95
N LEU A 233 5.27 22.35 9.21
CA LEU A 233 4.45 22.87 8.12
C LEU A 233 3.11 23.34 8.68
N VAL A 234 2.84 24.64 8.63
CA VAL A 234 1.61 25.25 9.14
C VAL A 234 0.78 25.80 8.00
N LEU A 235 -0.47 25.34 7.87
CA LEU A 235 -1.43 25.91 6.92
C LEU A 235 -1.71 27.39 7.23
N LYS A 236 -1.78 28.24 6.20
CA LYS A 236 -2.13 29.66 6.40
C LYS A 236 -3.59 29.79 6.84
N ASP A 237 -3.86 30.73 7.74
CA ASP A 237 -5.19 30.94 8.33
C ASP A 237 -6.31 31.23 7.31
N ASN A 238 -5.95 31.80 6.16
CA ASN A 238 -6.91 32.14 5.10
C ASN A 238 -7.27 30.95 4.19
N VAL A 239 -6.55 29.83 4.24
CA VAL A 239 -6.82 28.67 3.37
C VAL A 239 -8.19 28.09 3.65
N GLU A 240 -8.48 27.82 4.93
CA GLU A 240 -9.80 27.30 5.34
C GLU A 240 -10.92 28.28 4.98
N THR A 241 -10.69 29.59 5.19
CA THR A 241 -11.70 30.62 4.88
C THR A 241 -12.00 30.72 3.39
N VAL A 242 -10.99 30.52 2.52
CA VAL A 242 -11.19 30.52 1.07
C VAL A 242 -11.84 29.22 0.61
N PHE A 243 -11.40 28.07 1.12
CA PHE A 243 -11.96 26.76 0.74
C PHE A 243 -13.44 26.64 1.15
N ALA A 244 -13.82 27.22 2.30
CA ALA A 244 -15.20 27.31 2.75
C ALA A 244 -16.13 28.10 1.83
N GLN A 245 -15.58 28.94 0.92
CA GLN A 245 -16.40 29.64 -0.10
C GLN A 245 -16.79 28.73 -1.26
N TYR A 246 -16.24 27.51 -1.33
CA TYR A 246 -16.44 26.54 -2.40
C TYR A 246 -16.86 25.14 -1.86
N PRO A 247 -17.86 25.04 -0.98
CA PRO A 247 -18.12 23.86 -0.16
C PRO A 247 -18.39 22.57 -0.95
N ASN A 248 -18.96 22.67 -2.15
CA ASN A 248 -19.39 21.51 -2.95
C ASN A 248 -18.60 21.33 -4.26
N VAL A 249 -17.69 22.25 -4.58
CA VAL A 249 -16.99 22.27 -5.88
C VAL A 249 -15.49 22.34 -5.76
N ILE A 250 -14.93 22.55 -4.55
CA ILE A 250 -13.48 22.68 -4.37
C ILE A 250 -12.69 21.45 -4.87
N ASN A 251 -13.24 20.25 -4.66
CA ASN A 251 -12.65 18.98 -5.13
C ASN A 251 -12.72 18.81 -6.67
N GLU A 252 -13.63 19.53 -7.34
CA GLU A 252 -13.71 19.59 -8.81
C GLU A 252 -12.85 20.72 -9.40
N ILE A 253 -12.63 21.78 -8.62
CA ILE A 253 -11.81 22.93 -9.04
C ILE A 253 -10.31 22.60 -8.92
N ILE A 254 -9.89 21.96 -7.82
CA ILE A 254 -8.50 21.54 -7.60
C ILE A 254 -8.43 20.02 -7.68
N SER A 255 -7.84 19.51 -8.75
CA SER A 255 -7.71 18.08 -8.96
C SER A 255 -6.35 17.57 -8.48
N LEU A 256 -6.39 16.69 -7.47
CA LEU A 256 -5.22 15.97 -6.96
C LEU A 256 -4.83 14.76 -7.81
N SER A 257 -5.63 14.40 -8.82
CA SER A 257 -5.34 13.26 -9.72
C SER A 257 -4.56 13.64 -10.97
N LEU A 258 -4.16 14.91 -11.13
CA LEU A 258 -3.39 15.37 -12.27
C LEU A 258 -1.91 14.92 -12.16
N ASN A 259 -1.25 14.74 -13.30
CA ASN A 259 0.15 14.36 -13.31
C ASN A 259 1.04 15.47 -12.71
N ASP A 260 1.88 15.10 -11.75
CA ASP A 260 2.86 15.98 -11.10
C ASP A 260 4.16 16.15 -11.91
N LYS A 261 4.45 15.21 -12.82
CA LYS A 261 5.66 15.20 -13.66
C LYS A 261 5.36 14.78 -15.10
N ASP A 262 6.27 15.16 -15.99
CA ASP A 262 6.28 14.67 -17.36
C ASP A 262 6.47 13.14 -17.36
N THR A 263 5.49 12.43 -17.92
CA THR A 263 5.44 10.95 -17.91
C THR A 263 5.55 10.42 -19.33
N GLU A 264 6.48 9.49 -19.56
CA GLU A 264 6.63 8.83 -20.85
C GLU A 264 5.79 7.56 -20.90
N LEU A 265 4.87 7.49 -21.86
CA LEU A 265 4.06 6.32 -22.13
C LEU A 265 4.56 5.61 -23.38
N GLU A 266 4.77 4.29 -23.30
CA GLU A 266 5.00 3.46 -24.47
C GLU A 266 3.65 3.12 -25.12
N VAL A 267 3.41 3.64 -26.33
CA VAL A 267 2.11 3.52 -27.03
C VAL A 267 2.05 2.26 -27.91
N GLY A 268 3.06 1.38 -27.78
CA GLY A 268 3.25 0.17 -28.58
C GLY A 268 4.12 0.41 -29.83
N GLY A 269 4.81 -0.65 -30.29
CA GLY A 269 5.66 -0.59 -31.49
C GLY A 269 6.98 0.16 -31.32
N GLY A 270 7.45 0.36 -30.07
CA GLY A 270 8.68 1.11 -29.77
C GLY A 270 8.55 2.62 -29.89
N GLN A 271 7.31 3.15 -29.94
CA GLN A 271 7.05 4.59 -29.90
C GLN A 271 6.65 5.02 -28.50
N THR A 272 7.20 6.14 -28.06
CA THR A 272 6.88 6.76 -26.77
C THR A 272 6.22 8.13 -26.94
N GLN A 273 5.32 8.47 -26.02
CA GLN A 273 4.65 9.76 -25.96
C GLN A 273 4.80 10.35 -24.56
N VAL A 274 5.18 11.63 -24.46
CA VAL A 274 5.30 12.33 -23.19
C VAL A 274 4.00 13.05 -22.86
N ILE A 275 3.37 12.69 -21.74
CA ILE A 275 2.28 13.46 -21.13
C ILE A 275 2.91 14.50 -20.20
N PRO A 276 2.65 15.80 -20.41
CA PRO A 276 3.25 16.84 -19.59
C PRO A 276 2.64 16.88 -18.19
N ALA A 277 3.38 17.42 -17.22
CA ALA A 277 2.84 17.74 -15.89
C ALA A 277 1.68 18.77 -16.01
N GLU A 278 0.58 18.49 -15.33
CA GLU A 278 -0.65 19.30 -15.37
C GLU A 278 -1.07 19.82 -13.99
N PHE A 279 -0.59 19.18 -12.91
CA PHE A 279 -0.97 19.57 -11.55
C PHE A 279 -0.66 21.05 -11.24
N ASP A 280 0.58 21.52 -11.46
CA ASP A 280 0.92 22.92 -11.18
C ASP A 280 0.25 23.91 -12.16
N LYS A 281 -0.09 23.45 -13.37
CA LYS A 281 -0.70 24.31 -14.39
C LYS A 281 -2.11 24.73 -14.03
N GLN A 282 -2.83 23.95 -13.24
CA GLN A 282 -4.20 24.29 -12.83
C GLN A 282 -4.26 25.63 -12.09
N PHE A 283 -3.21 26.00 -11.35
CA PHE A 283 -3.14 27.28 -10.62
C PHE A 283 -2.81 28.50 -11.50
N SER A 284 -2.64 28.30 -12.81
CA SER A 284 -2.32 29.40 -13.74
C SER A 284 -3.55 30.00 -14.45
N LEU A 285 -4.66 29.26 -14.52
CA LEU A 285 -5.86 29.64 -15.25
C LEU A 285 -7.13 29.13 -14.54
N GLY A 286 -8.25 29.85 -14.72
CA GLY A 286 -9.56 29.43 -14.23
C GLY A 286 -9.78 29.65 -12.72
N LEU A 287 -10.75 28.92 -12.15
CA LEU A 287 -11.14 29.07 -10.74
C LEU A 287 -10.02 28.69 -9.77
N ALA A 288 -9.20 27.68 -10.10
CA ALA A 288 -8.05 27.30 -9.29
C ALA A 288 -7.02 28.44 -9.17
N ALA A 289 -6.82 29.24 -10.23
CA ALA A 289 -5.98 30.44 -10.17
C ALA A 289 -6.58 31.55 -9.30
N SER A 290 -7.90 31.74 -9.33
CA SER A 290 -8.58 32.72 -8.46
C SER A 290 -8.49 32.33 -6.99
N ILE A 291 -8.62 31.04 -6.68
CA ILE A 291 -8.43 30.50 -5.32
C ILE A 291 -6.98 30.69 -4.88
N ASP A 292 -6.04 30.40 -5.77
CA ASP A 292 -4.62 30.60 -5.52
C ASP A 292 -4.31 32.08 -5.20
N GLU A 293 -4.81 33.02 -6.01
CA GLU A 293 -4.62 34.46 -5.77
C GLU A 293 -5.24 34.91 -4.43
N ALA A 294 -6.42 34.42 -4.09
CA ALA A 294 -7.10 34.73 -2.82
C ALA A 294 -6.32 34.23 -1.59
N ILE A 295 -5.68 33.06 -1.70
CA ILE A 295 -4.87 32.48 -0.62
C ILE A 295 -3.49 33.14 -0.56
N CYS A 296 -2.89 33.40 -1.71
CA CYS A 296 -1.48 33.79 -1.81
C CYS A 296 -1.26 35.31 -1.76
N LEU A 297 -2.29 36.12 -2.02
CA LEU A 297 -2.34 37.59 -2.06
C LEU A 297 -1.36 38.30 -3.02
N THR A 298 -0.10 37.88 -3.10
CA THR A 298 0.95 38.49 -3.94
C THR A 298 1.74 37.45 -4.75
N SER A 299 2.08 36.30 -4.16
CA SER A 299 2.49 35.07 -4.86
C SER A 299 2.62 33.90 -3.89
N CYS A 300 2.24 32.70 -4.32
CA CYS A 300 2.72 31.47 -3.69
C CYS A 300 4.01 31.04 -4.37
N ALA A 301 4.90 30.42 -3.60
CA ALA A 301 5.99 29.68 -4.22
C ALA A 301 5.37 28.67 -5.20
N PRO A 302 5.95 28.46 -6.41
CA PRO A 302 5.60 27.26 -7.18
C PRO A 302 5.68 26.07 -6.24
N SER A 303 4.77 25.11 -6.37
CA SER A 303 4.89 23.90 -5.56
C SER A 303 6.33 23.41 -5.79
N SER A 304 7.09 23.21 -4.71
CA SER A 304 8.44 22.71 -4.87
C SER A 304 8.33 21.24 -5.21
N SER A 305 7.79 20.92 -6.39
CA SER A 305 8.18 19.70 -7.08
C SER A 305 9.71 19.81 -7.17
N THR A 306 10.36 19.05 -6.30
CA THR A 306 11.81 18.95 -6.21
C THR A 306 12.40 19.01 -7.60
N ARG A 307 13.22 20.05 -7.85
CA ARG A 307 14.00 20.22 -9.07
C ARG A 307 14.74 18.92 -9.37
N GLY A 308 14.19 18.17 -10.29
CA GLY A 308 14.72 16.95 -10.85
C GLY A 308 13.79 16.58 -11.98
N ALA A 309 14.05 17.12 -13.16
CA ALA A 309 13.45 16.66 -14.40
C ALA A 309 13.95 15.23 -14.66
N SER A 310 13.41 14.24 -13.95
CA SER A 310 13.47 12.86 -14.35
C SER A 310 12.16 12.54 -15.04
N LEU A 311 12.21 12.16 -16.32
CA LEU A 311 11.10 11.48 -16.96
C LEU A 311 10.74 10.26 -16.08
N HIS A 312 9.51 10.22 -15.57
CA HIS A 312 9.05 9.01 -14.91
C HIS A 312 8.76 7.97 -15.98
N GLN A 313 9.45 6.83 -15.89
CA GLN A 313 9.03 5.61 -16.57
C GLN A 313 8.09 4.87 -15.62
N ALA A 314 6.94 4.41 -16.12
CA ALA A 314 5.94 3.68 -15.31
C ALA A 314 6.50 2.44 -14.57
N ALA A 315 7.73 1.99 -14.91
CA ALA A 315 8.45 0.89 -14.27
C ALA A 315 9.28 1.27 -13.02
N ASP A 316 9.40 2.56 -12.66
CA ASP A 316 10.34 3.03 -11.62
C ASP A 316 10.07 2.47 -10.21
N GLY A 317 8.80 2.16 -9.88
CA GLY A 317 8.44 1.53 -8.60
C GLY A 317 9.01 0.12 -8.43
N PHE A 318 9.05 -0.67 -9.51
CA PHE A 318 9.58 -2.04 -9.51
C PHE A 318 11.12 -2.08 -9.58
N SER A 319 11.74 -1.03 -10.13
CA SER A 319 13.20 -0.91 -10.25
C SER A 319 13.90 -0.91 -8.88
N ASN A 320 13.30 -0.24 -7.88
CA ASN A 320 13.84 -0.16 -6.53
C ASN A 320 13.77 -1.51 -5.78
N ILE A 321 12.64 -2.22 -5.89
CA ILE A 321 12.46 -3.54 -5.24
C ILE A 321 13.44 -4.57 -5.78
N GLN A 322 13.65 -4.60 -7.10
CA GLN A 322 14.59 -5.55 -7.70
C GLN A 322 16.04 -5.25 -7.27
N ALA A 323 16.42 -3.98 -7.14
CA ALA A 323 17.72 -3.59 -6.61
C ALA A 323 17.89 -4.05 -5.15
N ASP A 324 16.84 -3.94 -4.33
CA ASP A 324 16.88 -4.38 -2.94
C ASP A 324 16.95 -5.91 -2.80
N ILE A 325 16.22 -6.65 -3.64
CA ILE A 325 16.35 -8.11 -3.73
C ILE A 325 17.79 -8.48 -4.15
N ASN A 326 18.37 -7.76 -5.12
CA ASN A 326 19.75 -8.00 -5.55
C ASN A 326 20.77 -7.78 -4.42
N LYS A 327 20.54 -6.82 -3.51
CA LYS A 327 21.38 -6.62 -2.33
C LYS A 327 21.31 -7.81 -1.38
N LEU A 328 20.10 -8.29 -1.04
CA LEU A 328 19.91 -9.44 -0.15
C LEU A 328 20.59 -10.71 -0.68
N TRP A 329 20.50 -10.94 -2.00
CA TRP A 329 21.11 -12.10 -2.65
C TRP A 329 22.57 -11.90 -3.08
N GLY A 330 23.12 -10.68 -2.96
CA GLY A 330 24.41 -10.32 -3.55
C GLY A 330 24.47 -10.71 -5.03
N ALA A 331 23.51 -10.22 -5.82
CA ALA A 331 23.36 -10.53 -7.23
C ALA A 331 23.50 -9.28 -8.10
N GLY A 332 23.89 -9.46 -9.37
CA GLY A 332 24.08 -8.35 -10.31
C GLY A 332 25.09 -7.33 -9.78
N ASP A 333 24.72 -6.04 -9.85
CA ASP A 333 25.60 -4.93 -9.49
C ASP A 333 25.92 -4.86 -7.99
N ALA A 334 25.06 -5.43 -7.15
CA ALA A 334 25.26 -5.46 -5.69
C ALA A 334 26.58 -6.17 -5.30
N VAL A 335 27.04 -7.14 -6.10
CA VAL A 335 28.34 -7.80 -5.85
C VAL A 335 29.49 -6.78 -5.89
N PHE A 336 29.44 -5.82 -6.82
CA PHE A 336 30.46 -4.79 -6.95
C PHE A 336 30.36 -3.71 -5.85
N GLU A 337 29.22 -3.60 -5.19
CA GLU A 337 28.98 -2.75 -4.02
C GLU A 337 29.33 -3.46 -2.68
N GLY A 338 29.96 -4.64 -2.75
CA GLY A 338 30.44 -5.37 -1.59
C GLY A 338 29.39 -6.25 -0.91
N TRP A 339 28.23 -6.48 -1.52
CA TRP A 339 27.26 -7.47 -1.04
C TRP A 339 27.75 -8.89 -1.33
N GLN A 340 27.55 -9.80 -0.38
CA GLN A 340 28.12 -11.14 -0.46
C GLN A 340 27.28 -12.04 -1.38
N PRO A 341 27.89 -12.75 -2.34
CA PRO A 341 27.13 -13.55 -3.29
C PRO A 341 26.48 -14.77 -2.63
N VAL A 342 25.18 -14.93 -2.86
CA VAL A 342 24.38 -16.08 -2.42
C VAL A 342 23.96 -16.91 -3.63
N LYS A 343 24.43 -18.15 -3.72
CA LYS A 343 24.13 -19.05 -4.85
C LYS A 343 23.07 -20.07 -4.52
N ARG A 344 22.93 -20.42 -3.23
CA ARG A 344 21.99 -21.44 -2.74
C ARG A 344 21.30 -20.92 -1.50
N PHE A 345 20.05 -21.32 -1.32
CA PHE A 345 19.32 -21.02 -0.11
C PHE A 345 18.83 -22.33 0.50
N HIS A 346 19.06 -22.52 1.80
CA HIS A 346 18.62 -23.71 2.49
C HIS A 346 17.18 -23.55 2.95
N VAL A 347 16.31 -24.48 2.54
CA VAL A 347 14.93 -24.56 3.04
C VAL A 347 14.82 -25.72 4.02
N PHE A 348 14.30 -25.46 5.22
CA PHE A 348 14.14 -26.49 6.23
C PHE A 348 12.98 -27.43 5.91
N HIS A 349 13.08 -28.66 6.41
CA HIS A 349 12.13 -29.74 6.14
C HIS A 349 11.45 -30.20 7.43
N ASP A 350 10.25 -30.77 7.30
CA ASP A 350 9.35 -31.27 8.35
C ASP A 350 10.03 -32.20 9.35
N SER A 351 11.16 -32.79 8.95
CA SER A 351 11.90 -33.81 9.69
C SER A 351 11.02 -35.04 9.98
N THR A 352 10.02 -35.32 9.13
CA THR A 352 9.22 -36.55 9.24
C THR A 352 10.14 -37.75 9.14
N ASN A 353 9.79 -38.85 9.78
CA ASN A 353 10.53 -40.09 9.67
C ASN A 353 9.57 -41.20 9.21
N PHE A 354 8.93 -40.96 8.06
CA PHE A 354 8.19 -42.01 7.38
C PHE A 354 9.14 -42.70 6.41
N TYR A 355 9.51 -43.95 6.71
CA TYR A 355 10.40 -44.78 5.88
C TYR A 355 11.77 -44.16 5.54
N GLY A 356 12.33 -43.33 6.42
CA GLY A 356 13.62 -42.66 6.19
C GLY A 356 13.58 -41.43 5.27
N SER A 357 12.39 -40.95 4.89
CA SER A 357 12.22 -39.68 4.16
C SER A 357 12.18 -38.50 5.13
N THR A 358 12.93 -37.43 4.84
CA THR A 358 13.05 -36.21 5.67
C THR A 358 11.83 -35.29 5.68
N GLY A 359 10.75 -35.67 4.98
CA GLY A 359 9.55 -34.86 4.79
C GLY A 359 9.69 -33.81 3.70
N GLY A 360 8.63 -33.03 3.48
CA GLY A 360 8.66 -31.89 2.55
C GLY A 360 9.56 -30.77 3.06
N ALA A 361 10.00 -29.87 2.19
CA ALA A 361 10.49 -28.58 2.64
C ALA A 361 9.27 -27.73 3.08
N ARG A 362 9.42 -26.84 4.08
CA ARG A 362 8.32 -25.99 4.60
C ARG A 362 8.73 -24.55 4.71
N GLY A 363 7.80 -23.68 4.36
CA GLY A 363 7.87 -22.25 4.64
C GLY A 363 6.48 -21.75 5.01
N GLN A 364 6.37 -21.05 6.15
CA GLN A 364 5.13 -20.35 6.49
C GLN A 364 4.89 -19.23 5.49
N ALA A 365 3.69 -19.23 4.91
CA ALA A 365 3.29 -18.21 3.97
C ALA A 365 3.20 -16.83 4.65
N ALA A 366 3.66 -15.83 3.92
CA ALA A 366 3.41 -14.42 4.14
C ALA A 366 2.60 -13.89 2.95
N VAL A 367 1.76 -12.89 3.19
CA VAL A 367 1.06 -12.14 2.15
C VAL A 367 1.39 -10.67 2.35
N ASN A 368 1.78 -10.00 1.27
CA ASN A 368 2.03 -8.57 1.32
C ASN A 368 0.71 -7.87 0.99
N ILE A 369 0.21 -7.09 1.94
CA ILE A 369 -1.11 -6.43 1.90
C ILE A 369 -0.99 -4.92 1.66
N SER A 370 0.21 -4.45 1.33
CA SER A 370 0.55 -3.05 1.09
C SER A 370 1.77 -2.97 0.17
N ASN A 371 1.85 -1.89 -0.61
CA ASN A 371 3.00 -1.57 -1.46
C ASN A 371 4.30 -1.28 -0.67
N THR A 372 4.21 -1.11 0.65
CA THR A 372 5.38 -1.02 1.55
C THR A 372 6.05 -2.37 1.80
N ALA A 373 5.43 -3.49 1.38
CA ALA A 373 5.97 -4.82 1.56
C ALA A 373 6.22 -5.53 0.23
N PHE A 374 7.32 -6.29 0.16
CA PHE A 374 7.72 -7.02 -1.04
C PHE A 374 8.23 -8.43 -0.71
N PRO A 375 8.02 -9.40 -1.63
CA PRO A 375 8.49 -10.76 -1.43
C PRO A 375 10.00 -10.85 -1.70
N VAL A 376 10.72 -11.51 -0.80
CA VAL A 376 12.16 -11.81 -0.99
C VAL A 376 12.35 -13.20 -1.58
N MET A 377 11.50 -14.16 -1.17
CA MET A 377 11.57 -15.54 -1.64
C MET A 377 10.20 -16.17 -1.78
N MET A 378 9.98 -16.76 -2.96
CA MET A 378 8.80 -17.54 -3.30
C MET A 378 9.25 -18.89 -3.87
N ALA A 379 8.48 -19.93 -3.59
CA ALA A 379 8.69 -21.23 -4.22
C ALA A 379 7.95 -21.29 -5.55
N ARG A 380 8.59 -21.90 -6.56
CA ARG A 380 7.90 -22.20 -7.82
C ARG A 380 6.83 -23.27 -7.60
N ASN A 381 5.73 -23.13 -8.32
CA ASN A 381 4.57 -24.02 -8.26
C ASN A 381 4.19 -24.60 -9.64
N ASP A 382 4.99 -24.32 -10.67
CA ASP A 382 4.76 -24.85 -12.00
C ASP A 382 5.23 -26.31 -12.13
N ASN A 383 4.67 -27.06 -13.07
CA ASN A 383 5.06 -28.45 -13.34
C ASN A 383 6.51 -28.63 -13.79
N ASN A 384 7.30 -27.57 -13.97
CA ASN A 384 8.72 -27.65 -14.31
C ASN A 384 9.59 -27.06 -13.19
N TYR A 385 9.08 -26.95 -11.95
CA TYR A 385 9.76 -26.27 -10.83
C TYR A 385 11.17 -26.80 -10.54
N TRP A 386 11.43 -28.08 -10.86
CA TRP A 386 12.71 -28.76 -10.64
C TRP A 386 13.77 -28.48 -11.72
N LEU A 387 13.41 -27.76 -12.78
CA LEU A 387 14.30 -27.40 -13.89
C LEU A 387 14.71 -25.94 -13.77
N ALA A 388 15.98 -25.63 -14.02
CA ALA A 388 16.47 -24.25 -13.99
C ALA A 388 15.90 -23.42 -15.16
N PHE A 389 15.86 -22.10 -15.00
CA PHE A 389 15.50 -21.21 -16.10
C PHE A 389 16.48 -21.40 -17.28
N GLY A 390 15.92 -21.49 -18.49
CA GLY A 390 16.66 -21.76 -19.72
C GLY A 390 16.84 -23.24 -20.07
N GLU A 391 16.50 -24.18 -19.18
CA GLU A 391 16.46 -25.61 -19.48
C GLU A 391 15.21 -25.98 -20.28
N LYS A 392 15.22 -27.14 -20.95
CA LYS A 392 14.05 -27.61 -21.72
C LYS A 392 12.96 -28.09 -20.77
N LYS A 393 11.72 -27.62 -20.98
CA LYS A 393 10.54 -28.03 -20.20
C LYS A 393 10.29 -29.53 -20.32
N ALA A 394 9.90 -30.15 -19.21
CA ALA A 394 9.35 -31.49 -19.16
C ALA A 394 7.83 -31.49 -19.43
N TRP A 395 7.13 -30.40 -19.09
CA TRP A 395 5.68 -30.25 -19.22
C TRP A 395 5.31 -28.98 -19.97
N ASP A 396 4.31 -29.05 -20.85
CA ASP A 396 3.77 -27.90 -21.56
C ASP A 396 2.83 -27.05 -20.67
N SER A 397 2.30 -25.94 -21.21
CA SER A 397 1.39 -25.04 -20.49
C SER A 397 0.02 -25.65 -20.17
N ARG A 398 -0.32 -26.79 -20.77
CA ARG A 398 -1.56 -27.53 -20.51
C ARG A 398 -1.35 -28.65 -19.49
N GLY A 399 -0.14 -28.80 -18.96
CA GLY A 399 0.20 -29.86 -18.02
C GLY A 399 0.34 -31.23 -18.68
N LEU A 400 0.69 -31.29 -19.96
CA LEU A 400 1.05 -32.53 -20.65
C LEU A 400 2.57 -32.68 -20.75
N ALA A 401 3.07 -33.87 -20.48
CA ALA A 401 4.50 -34.16 -20.57
C ALA A 401 4.94 -34.16 -22.04
N TYR A 402 6.09 -33.54 -22.33
CA TYR A 402 6.72 -33.67 -23.63
C TYR A 402 7.24 -35.10 -23.81
N ILE A 403 6.75 -35.80 -24.85
CA ILE A 403 7.26 -37.11 -25.25
C ILE A 403 8.30 -36.86 -26.35
N THR A 404 9.57 -37.00 -26.02
CA THR A 404 10.70 -36.76 -26.95
C THR A 404 11.30 -38.06 -27.53
N GLU A 405 10.71 -39.21 -27.21
CA GLU A 405 11.15 -40.50 -27.75
C GLU A 405 10.88 -40.59 -29.26
N ALA A 406 11.83 -41.14 -30.02
CA ALA A 406 11.67 -41.32 -31.45
C ALA A 406 10.42 -42.17 -31.76
N PRO A 407 9.57 -41.77 -32.74
CA PRO A 407 9.83 -40.82 -33.82
C PRO A 407 9.37 -39.38 -33.56
N SER A 408 9.28 -38.94 -32.30
CA SER A 408 8.81 -37.58 -31.96
C SER A 408 9.65 -36.46 -32.60
N THR A 409 8.96 -35.47 -33.17
CA THR A 409 9.54 -34.23 -33.71
C THR A 409 9.36 -33.02 -32.77
N GLU A 410 8.76 -33.25 -31.60
CA GLU A 410 8.45 -32.20 -30.64
C GLU A 410 9.73 -31.60 -30.05
N GLN A 411 9.81 -30.28 -30.05
CA GLN A 411 10.90 -29.53 -29.43
C GLN A 411 10.37 -28.80 -28.20
N PRO A 412 10.72 -29.25 -26.98
CA PRO A 412 10.24 -28.61 -25.77
C PRO A 412 10.73 -27.16 -25.67
N ASP A 413 9.83 -26.27 -25.29
CA ASP A 413 10.17 -24.89 -24.97
C ASP A 413 11.11 -24.83 -23.77
N LYS A 414 11.79 -23.70 -23.59
CA LYS A 414 12.64 -23.49 -22.41
C LYS A 414 11.81 -23.00 -21.25
N VAL A 415 12.17 -23.42 -20.03
CA VAL A 415 11.62 -22.88 -18.79
C VAL A 415 11.95 -21.39 -18.74
N GLY A 416 10.90 -20.56 -18.71
CA GLY A 416 11.00 -19.10 -18.71
C GLY A 416 10.14 -18.52 -17.58
N GLY A 417 10.45 -17.27 -17.20
CA GLY A 417 9.68 -16.55 -16.18
C GLY A 417 8.24 -16.23 -16.61
N ASP A 418 7.97 -16.26 -17.92
CA ASP A 418 6.65 -16.11 -18.53
C ASP A 418 5.69 -17.28 -18.26
N THR A 419 6.22 -18.45 -17.90
CA THR A 419 5.46 -19.68 -17.68
C THR A 419 5.64 -20.28 -16.30
N ALA A 420 6.53 -19.70 -15.48
CA ALA A 420 6.68 -20.06 -14.09
C ALA A 420 5.53 -19.45 -13.27
N THR A 421 4.92 -20.28 -12.43
CA THR A 421 3.98 -19.84 -11.41
C THR A 421 4.66 -19.97 -10.05
N PHE A 422 4.23 -19.17 -9.09
CA PHE A 422 4.84 -19.11 -7.76
C PHE A 422 3.76 -19.30 -6.69
N ASN A 423 4.14 -19.98 -5.61
CA ASN A 423 3.39 -20.00 -4.37
C ASN A 423 3.56 -18.67 -3.63
N LEU A 424 2.76 -18.46 -2.58
CA LEU A 424 2.94 -17.32 -1.67
C LEU A 424 4.38 -17.26 -1.15
N PRO A 425 4.91 -16.06 -0.90
CA PRO A 425 6.23 -15.90 -0.33
C PRO A 425 6.28 -16.51 1.07
N PHE A 426 7.45 -17.02 1.44
CA PHE A 426 7.75 -17.43 2.82
C PHE A 426 8.85 -16.58 3.45
N ILE A 427 9.35 -15.59 2.69
CA ILE A 427 10.18 -14.51 3.19
C ILE A 427 9.65 -13.22 2.58
N SER A 428 9.28 -12.28 3.44
CA SER A 428 8.80 -10.96 3.05
C SER A 428 9.46 -9.89 3.91
N ILE A 429 9.64 -8.71 3.34
CA ILE A 429 10.08 -7.51 4.04
C ILE A 429 9.02 -6.43 3.83
N GLY A 430 8.73 -5.69 4.90
CA GLY A 430 7.82 -4.57 4.93
C GLY A 430 8.50 -3.35 5.56
N GLU A 431 8.15 -2.17 5.07
CA GLU A 431 8.66 -0.90 5.59
C GLU A 431 7.65 -0.23 6.50
N LEU A 432 8.15 0.37 7.59
CA LEU A 432 7.36 1.14 8.53
C LEU A 432 8.20 2.32 9.04
N GLY A 433 7.79 3.54 8.67
CA GLY A 433 8.58 4.74 8.94
C GLY A 433 9.97 4.64 8.31
N LYS A 434 11.03 4.76 9.13
CA LYS A 434 12.42 4.63 8.67
C LYS A 434 12.98 3.20 8.79
N GLY A 435 12.26 2.31 9.45
CA GLY A 435 12.69 0.94 9.77
C GLY A 435 12.07 -0.11 8.87
N LYS A 436 12.44 -1.37 9.10
CA LYS A 436 11.97 -2.52 8.32
C LYS A 436 11.56 -3.68 9.20
N VAL A 437 10.55 -4.43 8.77
CA VAL A 437 10.12 -5.67 9.40
C VAL A 437 10.29 -6.80 8.39
N MET A 438 11.06 -7.82 8.75
CA MET A 438 11.28 -9.00 7.93
C MET A 438 10.71 -10.23 8.61
N VAL A 439 10.00 -11.06 7.85
CA VAL A 439 9.52 -12.37 8.32
C VAL A 439 10.16 -13.48 7.51
N MET A 440 10.52 -14.58 8.18
CA MET A 440 10.94 -15.82 7.53
C MET A 440 10.15 -16.99 8.11
N GLY A 441 9.54 -17.77 7.23
CA GLY A 441 8.58 -18.81 7.59
C GLY A 441 9.16 -20.10 8.16
N HIS A 442 10.22 -20.04 8.97
CA HIS A 442 10.70 -21.21 9.71
C HIS A 442 11.58 -20.82 10.92
N SER A 443 11.31 -21.38 12.09
CA SER A 443 12.06 -21.06 13.32
C SER A 443 13.51 -21.56 13.34
N ARG A 444 13.84 -22.57 12.54
CA ARG A 444 15.23 -23.07 12.41
C ARG A 444 16.17 -22.10 11.71
N TYR A 445 15.69 -21.04 11.04
CA TYR A 445 16.61 -20.02 10.52
C TYR A 445 17.44 -19.37 11.63
N ASN A 446 16.91 -19.32 12.86
CA ASN A 446 17.67 -18.88 14.03
C ASN A 446 18.94 -19.73 14.28
N SER A 447 18.95 -21.02 13.92
CA SER A 447 20.14 -21.86 14.12
C SER A 447 21.29 -21.52 13.17
N VAL A 448 20.98 -20.92 12.00
CA VAL A 448 22.01 -20.42 11.07
C VAL A 448 22.78 -19.27 11.69
N LEU A 449 22.09 -18.38 12.42
CA LEU A 449 22.73 -17.24 13.07
C LEU A 449 23.67 -17.65 14.21
N VAL A 450 23.39 -18.79 14.85
CA VAL A 450 24.21 -19.33 15.94
C VAL A 450 25.34 -20.22 15.43
N CYS A 451 25.13 -20.95 14.33
CA CYS A 451 26.17 -21.76 13.70
C CYS A 451 26.03 -21.76 12.17
N PRO A 452 26.66 -20.79 11.47
CA PRO A 452 26.40 -20.50 10.06
C PRO A 452 26.82 -21.61 9.09
N ASN A 453 27.72 -22.50 9.49
CA ASN A 453 28.24 -23.58 8.65
C ASN A 453 27.89 -24.99 9.17
N GLY A 454 27.03 -25.10 10.19
CA GLY A 454 26.68 -26.38 10.81
C GLY A 454 25.22 -26.45 11.25
N TYR A 455 24.30 -25.89 10.47
CA TYR A 455 22.90 -25.74 10.83
C TYR A 455 21.98 -26.80 10.19
N SER A 456 22.36 -27.37 9.05
CA SER A 456 21.42 -28.13 8.20
C SER A 456 21.05 -29.50 8.78
N TRP A 457 22.01 -30.20 9.39
CA TRP A 457 21.82 -31.56 9.88
C TRP A 457 22.81 -31.94 10.98
N HIS A 458 22.30 -32.43 12.12
CA HIS A 458 23.07 -32.78 13.33
C HIS A 458 23.95 -31.65 13.86
N GLY A 459 23.53 -30.40 13.65
CA GLY A 459 24.18 -29.22 14.19
C GLY A 459 24.18 -29.21 15.72
N TRP A 460 25.23 -28.65 16.31
CA TRP A 460 25.31 -28.40 17.74
C TRP A 460 26.39 -27.35 18.02
N VAL A 461 26.37 -26.77 19.22
CA VAL A 461 27.36 -25.81 19.70
C VAL A 461 27.92 -26.29 21.03
N ASN A 462 29.24 -26.18 21.18
CA ASN A 462 29.91 -26.47 22.45
C ASN A 462 29.55 -25.37 23.47
N SER A 463 29.02 -25.75 24.64
CA SER A 463 28.58 -24.80 25.65
C SER A 463 29.70 -23.98 26.28
N GLU A 464 30.94 -24.49 26.27
CA GLU A 464 32.11 -23.84 26.88
C GLU A 464 32.87 -22.97 25.87
N THR A 465 33.17 -23.52 24.68
CA THR A 465 33.97 -22.81 23.67
C THR A 465 33.12 -21.96 22.72
N ARG A 466 31.79 -22.14 22.74
CA ARG A 466 30.82 -21.53 21.81
C ARG A 466 31.11 -21.82 20.34
N GLN A 467 31.90 -22.85 20.05
CA GLN A 467 32.24 -23.24 18.69
C GLN A 467 31.17 -24.16 18.11
N CYS A 468 30.90 -23.98 16.82
CA CYS A 468 30.17 -24.91 15.99
C CYS A 468 30.78 -26.31 16.06
N GLY A 469 29.91 -27.30 16.27
CA GLY A 469 30.29 -28.71 16.25
C GLY A 469 30.49 -29.30 14.86
N LEU A 470 29.98 -28.63 13.83
CA LEU A 470 30.06 -29.01 12.42
C LEU A 470 30.36 -27.79 11.55
N ASP A 471 31.00 -28.02 10.41
CA ASP A 471 31.38 -27.00 9.41
C ASP A 471 31.17 -27.56 7.99
N THR A 472 30.00 -28.18 7.76
CA THR A 472 29.67 -28.90 6.53
C THR A 472 28.82 -28.09 5.56
N ASP A 473 28.14 -27.04 6.03
CA ASP A 473 27.27 -26.20 5.23
C ASP A 473 28.06 -25.08 4.52
N SER A 474 27.59 -24.70 3.32
CA SER A 474 28.20 -23.60 2.57
C SER A 474 27.96 -22.25 3.24
N ASP A 475 28.85 -21.30 2.94
CA ASP A 475 28.70 -19.89 3.36
C ASP A 475 27.49 -19.18 2.73
N ASP A 476 26.71 -19.82 1.86
CA ASP A 476 25.60 -19.13 1.17
C ASP A 476 24.56 -18.56 2.15
N MET A 477 24.17 -19.32 3.18
CA MET A 477 23.22 -18.85 4.19
C MET A 477 23.85 -17.81 5.12
N LYS A 478 25.14 -17.94 5.42
CA LYS A 478 25.92 -16.94 6.16
C LYS A 478 25.94 -15.60 5.41
N HIS A 479 26.26 -15.63 4.12
CA HIS A 479 26.25 -14.46 3.24
C HIS A 479 24.85 -13.84 3.16
N PHE A 480 23.80 -14.65 3.03
CA PHE A 480 22.42 -14.15 3.02
C PHE A 480 22.09 -13.38 4.31
N PHE A 481 22.47 -13.90 5.48
CA PHE A 481 22.24 -13.20 6.75
C PHE A 481 23.16 -11.98 6.95
N GLN A 482 24.40 -12.02 6.48
CA GLN A 482 25.27 -10.83 6.46
C GLN A 482 24.68 -9.71 5.61
N ASN A 483 24.17 -10.04 4.42
CA ASN A 483 23.45 -9.08 3.58
C ASN A 483 22.16 -8.62 4.26
N THR A 484 21.40 -9.53 4.88
CA THR A 484 20.16 -9.18 5.59
C THR A 484 20.45 -8.19 6.73
N PHE A 485 21.50 -8.42 7.52
CA PHE A 485 21.90 -7.50 8.59
C PHE A 485 22.30 -6.15 8.02
N ARG A 486 23.13 -6.15 6.96
CA ARG A 486 23.54 -4.93 6.26
C ARG A 486 22.34 -4.14 5.74
N TYR A 487 21.37 -4.81 5.12
CA TYR A 487 20.18 -4.19 4.55
C TYR A 487 19.24 -3.66 5.63
N LEU A 488 18.93 -4.46 6.65
CA LEU A 488 18.01 -4.08 7.72
C LEU A 488 18.57 -2.97 8.63
N THR A 489 19.89 -2.85 8.73
CA THR A 489 20.52 -1.85 9.60
C THR A 489 21.06 -0.63 8.85
N ASN A 490 20.80 -0.53 7.54
CA ASN A 490 21.34 0.53 6.67
C ASN A 490 22.87 0.64 6.75
N ASP A 491 23.56 -0.49 6.64
CA ASP A 491 25.03 -0.62 6.64
C ASP A 491 25.72 -0.20 7.96
N LYS A 492 24.99 -0.19 9.08
CA LYS A 492 25.60 0.01 10.40
C LYS A 492 26.52 -1.18 10.73
N SER A 493 27.60 -0.90 11.45
CA SER A 493 28.57 -1.89 11.91
C SER A 493 28.81 -1.76 13.41
N ASN A 494 29.30 -2.82 14.05
CA ASN A 494 29.58 -2.87 15.50
C ASN A 494 28.36 -2.52 16.36
N PHE A 495 27.21 -3.09 16.04
CA PHE A 495 25.96 -2.84 16.73
C PHE A 495 25.51 -4.04 17.57
N THR A 496 24.55 -3.80 18.46
CA THR A 496 23.92 -4.85 19.26
C THR A 496 22.66 -5.35 18.57
N VAL A 497 22.47 -6.67 18.58
CA VAL A 497 21.20 -7.32 18.23
C VAL A 497 20.46 -7.68 19.50
N GLY A 498 19.28 -7.09 19.68
CA GLY A 498 18.37 -7.42 20.78
C GLY A 498 17.51 -8.63 20.45
N THR A 499 17.24 -9.49 21.43
CA THR A 499 16.40 -10.69 21.22
C THR A 499 15.66 -11.13 22.47
N ASN A 500 14.47 -11.70 22.32
CA ASN A 500 13.72 -12.37 23.40
C ASN A 500 13.78 -13.91 23.29
N ILE A 501 14.64 -14.43 22.42
CA ILE A 501 14.78 -15.86 22.13
C ILE A 501 15.87 -16.42 23.04
N PRO A 502 15.55 -17.29 24.01
CA PRO A 502 16.56 -17.79 24.94
C PRO A 502 17.44 -18.88 24.32
N ARG A 503 16.87 -19.71 23.44
CA ARG A 503 17.52 -20.90 22.89
C ARG A 503 17.07 -21.16 21.45
N VAL A 504 17.95 -21.81 20.68
CA VAL A 504 17.66 -22.31 19.33
C VAL A 504 17.80 -23.83 19.26
N TYR A 505 17.25 -24.41 18.19
CA TYR A 505 17.22 -25.85 17.98
C TYR A 505 17.76 -26.22 16.60
N PHE A 506 18.82 -27.03 16.61
CA PHE A 506 19.42 -27.62 15.42
C PHE A 506 18.65 -28.85 14.98
N LYS A 507 18.55 -29.04 13.66
CA LYS A 507 17.88 -30.21 13.09
C LYS A 507 18.70 -31.47 13.36
N ARG A 508 18.04 -32.57 13.74
CA ARG A 508 18.64 -33.90 13.83
C ARG A 508 17.68 -34.97 13.31
N HIS A 509 18.18 -36.18 13.12
CA HIS A 509 17.37 -37.32 12.72
C HIS A 509 16.16 -37.55 13.66
N GLY A 510 14.98 -37.75 13.07
CA GLY A 510 13.72 -38.06 13.75
C GLY A 510 12.77 -36.87 13.92
N GLN A 511 11.55 -37.17 14.39
CA GLN A 511 10.50 -36.21 14.67
C GLN A 511 10.70 -35.54 16.04
N VAL A 512 11.77 -34.75 16.16
CA VAL A 512 12.20 -34.10 17.41
C VAL A 512 12.67 -32.67 17.15
N ALA A 513 12.57 -31.81 18.17
CA ALA A 513 13.09 -30.44 18.08
C ALA A 513 14.58 -30.42 17.70
N GLY A 514 15.34 -31.33 18.32
CA GLY A 514 16.75 -31.55 18.05
C GLY A 514 17.64 -30.99 19.14
N ASP A 515 18.90 -30.73 18.82
CA ASP A 515 19.88 -30.30 19.81
C ASP A 515 19.73 -28.80 20.07
N SER A 516 19.69 -28.41 21.35
CA SER A 516 19.45 -27.03 21.75
C SER A 516 20.73 -26.30 22.13
N ALA A 517 20.83 -25.02 21.79
CA ALA A 517 21.90 -24.14 22.23
C ALA A 517 21.33 -22.81 22.73
N GLU A 518 22.11 -22.08 23.53
CA GLU A 518 21.79 -20.69 23.87
C GLU A 518 21.79 -19.84 22.60
N TYR A 519 20.88 -18.87 22.53
CA TYR A 519 20.83 -17.98 21.38
C TYR A 519 21.86 -16.87 21.53
N VAL A 520 23.02 -17.08 20.92
CA VAL A 520 24.11 -16.12 20.79
C VAL A 520 24.56 -16.15 19.34
N ILE A 521 24.48 -15.01 18.66
CA ILE A 521 24.84 -14.90 17.25
C ILE A 521 26.35 -15.13 17.10
N ASP A 522 26.72 -15.91 16.09
CA ASP A 522 28.11 -16.27 15.81
C ASP A 522 28.96 -15.01 15.52
N PRO A 523 30.20 -14.93 16.05
CA PRO A 523 31.08 -13.78 15.83
C PRO A 523 31.35 -13.44 14.35
N ALA A 524 31.16 -14.39 13.43
CA ALA A 524 31.30 -14.15 11.99
C ALA A 524 30.28 -13.15 11.42
N PHE A 525 29.22 -12.83 12.16
CA PHE A 525 28.26 -11.77 11.83
C PHE A 525 28.68 -10.39 12.37
N GLY A 526 29.70 -10.30 13.23
CA GLY A 526 30.25 -9.02 13.70
C GLY A 526 29.32 -8.21 14.60
N VAL A 527 28.43 -8.89 15.35
CA VAL A 527 27.44 -8.27 16.23
C VAL A 527 27.51 -8.83 17.65
N GLU A 528 27.06 -8.04 18.62
CA GLU A 528 26.83 -8.51 19.99
C GLU A 528 25.36 -8.92 20.16
N THR A 529 25.08 -10.00 20.89
CA THR A 529 23.70 -10.44 21.18
C THR A 529 23.31 -10.06 22.60
N VAL A 530 22.18 -9.37 22.77
CA VAL A 530 21.63 -9.00 24.08
C VAL A 530 20.22 -9.55 24.25
N GLN A 531 20.01 -10.26 25.36
CA GLN A 531 18.68 -10.74 25.77
C GLN A 531 17.86 -9.59 26.34
N LEU A 532 16.64 -9.43 25.82
CA LEU A 532 15.71 -8.37 26.17
C LEU A 532 14.59 -8.89 27.07
N ASN A 533 14.25 -8.11 28.08
CA ASN A 533 13.08 -8.33 28.94
C ASN A 533 11.95 -7.32 28.68
N SER A 534 12.20 -6.32 27.83
CA SER A 534 11.21 -5.30 27.40
C SER A 534 11.64 -4.70 26.08
N PHE A 535 10.66 -4.25 25.29
CA PHE A 535 10.87 -3.54 24.02
C PHE A 535 10.70 -2.02 24.13
N SER A 536 10.32 -1.52 25.30
CA SER A 536 10.12 -0.08 25.52
C SER A 536 11.44 0.67 25.66
N GLY A 537 11.52 1.86 25.08
CA GLY A 537 12.68 2.77 25.24
C GLY A 537 13.96 2.32 24.54
N LEU A 538 13.89 1.34 23.64
CA LEU A 538 15.04 0.92 22.83
C LEU A 538 15.46 2.02 21.86
N ASP A 539 16.76 2.18 21.68
CA ASP A 539 17.37 3.14 20.77
C ASP A 539 17.89 2.44 19.49
N PRO A 540 17.27 2.69 18.32
CA PRO A 540 17.70 2.18 17.03
C PRO A 540 19.13 2.54 16.62
N GLU A 541 19.76 3.53 17.25
CA GLU A 541 21.16 3.85 16.96
C GLU A 541 22.13 2.85 17.57
N THR A 542 21.85 2.37 18.79
CA THR A 542 22.70 1.41 19.50
C THR A 542 22.30 -0.04 19.23
N THR A 543 20.99 -0.28 19.14
CA THR A 543 20.39 -1.59 18.84
C THR A 543 19.51 -1.41 17.61
N PRO A 544 20.07 -1.43 16.38
CA PRO A 544 19.33 -1.21 15.14
C PRO A 544 18.54 -2.43 14.68
N LEU A 545 18.80 -3.61 15.23
CA LEU A 545 18.13 -4.85 14.84
C LEU A 545 17.64 -5.62 16.07
N LEU A 546 16.38 -6.02 16.03
CA LEU A 546 15.78 -6.97 16.96
C LEU A 546 15.46 -8.27 16.23
N ILE A 547 15.79 -9.41 16.84
CA ILE A 547 15.38 -10.73 16.36
C ILE A 547 14.48 -11.35 17.41
N ILE A 548 13.20 -11.52 17.10
CA ILE A 548 12.20 -11.87 18.11
C ILE A 548 11.34 -13.05 17.68
N ASN A 549 10.84 -13.74 18.70
CA ASN A 549 9.72 -14.65 18.59
C ASN A 549 8.47 -14.02 19.22
N GLY A 550 7.33 -14.17 18.55
CA GLY A 550 6.03 -13.79 19.10
C GLY A 550 5.45 -14.84 20.03
N PHE A 551 5.90 -16.09 19.94
CA PHE A 551 5.36 -17.21 20.71
C PHE A 551 6.47 -18.11 21.28
N GLU A 552 6.14 -18.88 22.31
CA GLU A 552 6.98 -19.99 22.73
C GLU A 552 6.99 -21.11 21.69
N TYR A 553 8.04 -21.94 21.70
CA TYR A 553 8.11 -23.08 20.79
C TYR A 553 7.16 -24.18 21.24
N LYS A 554 6.27 -24.60 20.34
CA LYS A 554 5.51 -25.84 20.48
C LYS A 554 6.39 -27.01 20.05
N ILE A 555 6.95 -27.70 21.05
CA ILE A 555 7.75 -28.91 20.84
C ILE A 555 6.91 -30.12 21.20
N HIS A 556 6.68 -31.01 20.23
CA HIS A 556 5.94 -32.25 20.46
C HIS A 556 6.85 -33.28 21.15
N PRO A 557 6.67 -33.59 22.45
CA PRO A 557 7.63 -34.40 23.21
C PRO A 557 7.62 -35.89 22.81
N ASN A 558 6.49 -36.37 22.27
CA ASN A 558 6.22 -37.79 22.02
C ASN A 558 6.05 -38.14 20.54
N GLY A 559 6.64 -37.35 19.62
CA GLY A 559 6.81 -37.76 18.22
C GLY A 559 5.51 -38.20 17.55
N ASN A 560 4.47 -37.37 17.60
CA ASN A 560 3.37 -37.58 16.66
C ASN A 560 3.95 -37.44 15.25
N HIS A 561 4.03 -38.55 14.51
CA HIS A 561 4.62 -38.62 13.17
C HIS A 561 3.92 -37.74 12.12
N TYR A 562 2.79 -37.13 12.50
CA TYR A 562 1.99 -36.24 11.66
C TYR A 562 2.09 -34.76 12.08
N LEU A 563 2.78 -34.44 13.18
CA LEU A 563 2.92 -33.07 13.67
C LEU A 563 4.34 -32.57 13.52
N LEU A 564 4.46 -31.32 13.09
CA LEU A 564 5.75 -30.69 12.90
C LEU A 564 6.45 -30.49 14.24
N PRO A 565 7.73 -30.88 14.38
CA PRO A 565 8.38 -30.96 15.67
C PRO A 565 8.67 -29.60 16.32
N MET A 566 8.57 -28.51 15.56
CA MET A 566 8.79 -27.15 16.06
C MET A 566 7.93 -26.14 15.30
N THR A 567 6.84 -25.70 15.94
CA THR A 567 5.95 -24.61 15.48
C THR A 567 5.77 -23.59 16.60
N ALA A 568 5.08 -22.49 16.33
CA ALA A 568 4.70 -21.50 17.33
C ALA A 568 3.56 -22.04 18.22
N ASP A 569 3.69 -21.91 19.54
CA ASP A 569 2.61 -22.20 20.49
C ASP A 569 1.72 -20.97 20.67
N LEU A 570 0.64 -20.91 19.89
CA LEU A 570 -0.33 -19.82 19.91
C LEU A 570 -1.03 -19.63 21.26
N THR A 571 -0.96 -20.63 22.15
CA THR A 571 -1.51 -20.54 23.51
C THR A 571 -0.55 -19.86 24.50
N GLN A 572 0.71 -19.66 24.11
CA GLN A 572 1.77 -19.05 24.91
C GLN A 572 2.40 -17.87 24.15
N PRO A 573 1.67 -16.74 23.97
CA PRO A 573 2.22 -15.53 23.38
C PRO A 573 3.30 -14.91 24.28
N LYS A 574 4.34 -14.38 23.64
CA LYS A 574 5.46 -13.65 24.30
C LYS A 574 5.34 -12.14 24.19
N LEU A 575 4.39 -11.65 23.41
CA LEU A 575 4.17 -10.23 23.17
C LEU A 575 2.82 -9.80 23.73
N THR A 576 2.82 -8.64 24.37
CA THR A 576 1.62 -7.89 24.78
C THR A 576 1.25 -6.81 23.75
N GLN A 577 0.11 -6.14 23.92
CA GLN A 577 -0.27 -5.01 23.04
C GLN A 577 0.64 -3.79 23.25
N GLU A 578 1.14 -3.62 24.48
CA GLU A 578 2.14 -2.62 24.82
C GLU A 578 3.46 -2.90 24.12
N ASP A 579 3.90 -4.17 24.10
CA ASP A 579 5.09 -4.58 23.35
C ASP A 579 4.94 -4.32 21.86
N ALA A 580 3.79 -4.67 21.27
CA ALA A 580 3.52 -4.37 19.86
C ALA A 580 3.59 -2.86 19.58
N THR A 581 3.03 -2.04 20.47
CA THR A 581 3.09 -0.57 20.36
C THR A 581 4.53 -0.07 20.44
N ALA A 582 5.33 -0.59 21.37
CA ALA A 582 6.74 -0.24 21.52
C ALA A 582 7.58 -0.68 20.31
N LEU A 583 7.29 -1.86 19.73
CA LEU A 583 7.95 -2.35 18.53
C LEU A 583 7.60 -1.50 17.30
N ILE A 584 6.33 -1.11 17.14
CA ILE A 584 5.89 -0.22 16.05
C ILE A 584 6.60 1.14 16.13
N ASP A 585 6.70 1.73 17.33
CA ASP A 585 7.48 2.95 17.57
C ASP A 585 8.98 2.77 17.30
N TYR A 586 9.57 1.68 17.78
CA TYR A 586 10.98 1.37 17.55
C TYR A 586 11.30 1.24 16.05
N VAL A 587 10.43 0.57 15.29
CA VAL A 587 10.60 0.43 13.84
C VAL A 587 10.39 1.78 13.14
N SER A 588 9.35 2.55 13.50
CA SER A 588 9.10 3.85 12.87
C SER A 588 10.28 4.82 13.02
N ARG A 589 10.99 4.76 14.16
CA ARG A 589 12.21 5.55 14.44
C ARG A 589 13.46 5.09 13.69
N GLY A 590 13.42 3.96 12.97
CA GLY A 590 14.53 3.46 12.15
C GLY A 590 15.12 2.13 12.59
N GLY A 591 14.56 1.50 13.64
CA GLY A 591 14.94 0.16 14.04
C GLY A 591 14.37 -0.89 13.10
N SER A 592 14.98 -2.07 13.05
CA SER A 592 14.47 -3.19 12.26
C SER A 592 14.15 -4.40 13.13
N VAL A 593 13.14 -5.15 12.72
CA VAL A 593 12.69 -6.37 13.41
C VAL A 593 12.72 -7.55 12.43
N LEU A 594 13.35 -8.64 12.83
CA LEU A 594 13.37 -9.91 12.10
C LEU A 594 12.63 -10.97 12.91
N VAL A 595 11.60 -11.57 12.33
CA VAL A 595 10.80 -12.65 12.92
C VAL A 595 11.06 -13.93 12.14
N MET A 596 11.46 -14.99 12.84
CA MET A 596 11.71 -16.30 12.24
C MET A 596 10.87 -17.35 12.97
N GLU A 597 9.68 -17.60 12.45
CA GLU A 597 8.70 -18.48 13.08
C GLU A 597 7.91 -19.32 12.07
N ALA A 598 7.28 -20.38 12.58
CA ALA A 598 6.37 -21.24 11.82
C ALA A 598 5.03 -21.27 12.57
N ILE A 599 4.06 -20.49 12.09
CA ILE A 599 2.74 -20.37 12.69
C ILE A 599 1.76 -21.24 11.89
N GLU A 600 1.04 -22.12 12.57
CA GLU A 600 0.11 -23.05 11.92
C GLU A 600 -1.35 -22.64 12.14
N GLY A 601 -2.09 -22.40 11.05
CA GLY A 601 -3.56 -22.52 11.05
C GLY A 601 -4.35 -21.37 11.69
N THR A 602 -3.83 -20.14 11.71
CA THR A 602 -4.62 -18.97 12.12
C THR A 602 -4.17 -17.69 11.42
N ASN A 603 -5.13 -16.85 11.04
CA ASN A 603 -4.86 -15.48 10.56
C ASN A 603 -4.77 -14.46 11.71
N ASP A 604 -5.16 -14.86 12.92
CA ASP A 604 -5.11 -14.01 14.11
C ASP A 604 -4.01 -14.51 15.04
N ILE A 605 -2.86 -13.83 14.96
CA ILE A 605 -1.67 -14.07 15.79
C ILE A 605 -1.50 -12.99 16.85
N GLY A 606 -2.60 -12.31 17.22
CA GLY A 606 -2.63 -11.37 18.33
C GLY A 606 -1.71 -10.15 18.13
N PRO A 607 -0.96 -9.70 19.16
CA PRO A 607 -0.11 -8.50 19.07
C PRO A 607 0.94 -8.54 17.96
N MET A 608 1.41 -9.73 17.56
CA MET A 608 2.35 -9.84 16.44
C MET A 608 1.69 -9.49 15.10
N ALA A 609 0.40 -9.82 14.92
CA ALA A 609 -0.33 -9.50 13.69
C ALA A 609 -0.39 -7.99 13.49
N ARG A 610 -0.56 -7.24 14.59
CA ARG A 610 -0.59 -5.78 14.58
C ARG A 610 0.73 -5.18 14.11
N LEU A 611 1.87 -5.69 14.58
CA LEU A 611 3.19 -5.24 14.12
C LEU A 611 3.38 -5.51 12.62
N LEU A 612 3.04 -6.72 12.17
CA LEU A 612 3.22 -7.12 10.77
C LEU A 612 2.27 -6.36 9.84
N ASP A 613 1.00 -6.16 10.22
CA ASP A 613 0.01 -5.35 9.50
C ASP A 613 0.48 -3.90 9.35
N SER A 614 1.15 -3.36 10.38
CA SER A 614 1.76 -2.01 10.32
C SER A 614 2.86 -1.89 9.27
N ALA A 615 3.56 -2.99 8.98
CA ALA A 615 4.59 -3.06 7.96
C ALA A 615 4.06 -3.54 6.60
N GLY A 616 2.75 -3.83 6.48
CA GLY A 616 2.15 -4.32 5.24
C GLY A 616 2.26 -5.83 5.02
N ILE A 617 2.48 -6.62 6.07
CA ILE A 617 2.64 -8.08 6.00
C ILE A 617 1.51 -8.76 6.79
N ALA A 618 0.83 -9.72 6.16
CA ALA A 618 0.03 -10.72 6.85
C ALA A 618 0.82 -12.04 6.93
N PHE A 619 0.80 -12.71 8.08
CA PHE A 619 1.62 -13.90 8.35
C PHE A 619 0.84 -14.94 9.16
N GLY A 620 1.18 -16.21 9.00
CA GLY A 620 0.48 -17.32 9.67
C GLY A 620 -0.74 -17.87 8.91
N MET A 621 -0.98 -17.34 7.71
CA MET A 621 -2.11 -17.76 6.89
C MET A 621 -1.91 -19.14 6.26
N GLY A 622 -2.97 -19.96 6.31
CA GLY A 622 -2.97 -21.31 5.75
C GLY A 622 -2.09 -22.30 6.52
N GLY A 623 -1.98 -23.52 5.99
CA GLY A 623 -0.99 -24.48 6.48
C GLY A 623 0.41 -24.11 6.01
N LEU A 624 1.44 -24.64 6.68
CA LEU A 624 2.82 -24.48 6.22
C LEU A 624 2.95 -25.01 4.79
N LEU A 625 3.23 -24.11 3.86
CA LEU A 625 3.37 -24.45 2.45
C LEU A 625 4.53 -25.41 2.31
N CYS A 626 4.37 -26.38 1.41
CA CYS A 626 5.48 -27.16 0.91
C CYS A 626 6.09 -26.38 -0.26
N PRO A 627 7.16 -25.58 -0.08
CA PRO A 627 8.02 -25.22 -1.18
C PRO A 627 8.52 -26.53 -1.79
N MET A 628 7.93 -26.96 -2.90
CA MET A 628 8.48 -28.06 -3.68
C MET A 628 9.81 -27.57 -4.27
N VAL A 629 10.86 -27.68 -3.49
CA VAL A 629 12.24 -27.33 -3.84
C VAL A 629 13.04 -28.56 -3.51
N MET A 630 13.56 -29.24 -4.53
CA MET A 630 14.46 -30.38 -4.30
C MET A 630 15.84 -30.10 -4.87
N ASP A 631 16.79 -30.14 -3.95
CA ASP A 631 18.07 -30.87 -4.01
C ASP A 631 18.60 -31.21 -5.41
N GLN A 632 19.08 -30.20 -6.14
CA GLN A 632 20.38 -30.17 -6.82
C GLN A 632 20.55 -28.83 -7.54
N VAL A 633 21.66 -28.18 -7.22
CA VAL A 633 22.41 -27.17 -7.99
C VAL A 633 21.86 -26.90 -9.41
N THR A 634 21.38 -25.68 -9.70
CA THR A 634 21.82 -24.83 -10.84
C THR A 634 21.15 -23.44 -10.78
N ARG A 635 21.98 -22.40 -10.96
CA ARG A 635 21.72 -20.94 -11.11
C ARG A 635 20.25 -20.51 -11.28
N VAL A 636 19.70 -19.82 -10.27
CA VAL A 636 18.58 -18.87 -10.48
C VAL A 636 19.18 -17.58 -11.03
N LEU A 637 19.04 -17.36 -12.33
CA LEU A 637 19.27 -16.06 -12.96
C LEU A 637 18.00 -15.25 -12.84
N ILE A 638 18.07 -14.13 -12.11
CA ILE A 638 17.04 -13.11 -12.06
C ILE A 638 17.01 -12.43 -13.44
N SER A 639 15.98 -12.69 -14.24
CA SER A 639 15.70 -11.92 -15.46
C SER A 639 14.47 -11.05 -15.25
N ARG A 640 14.64 -9.75 -15.54
CA ARG A 640 13.64 -8.67 -15.61
C ARG A 640 12.21 -9.16 -15.84
N ILE A 641 11.35 -8.92 -14.86
CA ILE A 641 9.90 -9.04 -15.02
C ILE A 641 9.40 -7.73 -15.62
N HIS A 642 8.87 -7.80 -16.85
CA HIS A 642 7.95 -6.79 -17.40
C HIS A 642 6.54 -7.27 -17.10
N ILE A 643 5.84 -6.61 -16.17
CA ILE A 643 4.40 -6.79 -15.99
C ILE A 643 3.73 -5.87 -17.02
N ALA A 644 3.50 -6.40 -18.22
CA ALA A 644 2.61 -5.76 -19.18
C ALA A 644 1.17 -6.18 -18.87
N SER A 645 0.38 -5.18 -18.48
CA SER A 645 -1.08 -5.12 -18.57
C SER A 645 -1.69 -6.07 -19.62
N MET A 646 -2.58 -6.96 -19.17
CA MET A 646 -3.60 -7.57 -20.03
C MET A 646 -4.98 -7.31 -19.43
N VAL A 647 -5.55 -6.15 -19.79
CA VAL A 647 -7.00 -5.97 -19.90
C VAL A 647 -7.27 -5.49 -21.32
N ARG A 648 -7.74 -6.41 -22.18
CA ARG A 648 -8.83 -6.26 -23.17
C ARG A 648 -8.75 -7.34 -24.25
N GLY A 649 -9.88 -8.04 -24.40
CA GLY A 649 -10.14 -9.09 -25.38
C GLY A 649 -11.18 -10.05 -24.86
#